data_AF-A0A4P7NUY2-F1
#
_entry.id   AF-A0A4P7NUY2-F1
#
_cell.length_a   1.000
_cell.length_b   1.000
_cell.length_c   1.000
_cell.angle_alpha   90.00
_cell.angle_beta   90.00
_cell.angle_gamma   90.00
#
_symmetry.space_group_name_H-M   'P 1'
#
loop_
_entity.id
_entity.type
_entity.pdbx_description
1 polymer ?
#
loop_
_entity_poly.entity_id
_entity_poly.type
_entity_poly.pdbx_seq_one_letter_code
_entity_poly.pdbx_strand_id
1 'polypeptide(L)'
;MAIELEPWIQLVRGCCGVLVLVTAITPIPTLKLFGTGRSITNCNLNTLLFLFLALFFIYAAVFFRLVAEAVSRNSLPSIHAAFSETALVLATFMNAERLGDRDDKSPIHLNRAVSWCLLCAIELFVVVWTGLPGGQTSPPLASRVSAAIDVCKAATCVMILLQILPAIIANCNTASKPSPASPLDASSNPADILSLQMDTLREVEKLGGWWPLLKLFGVFSRYMFPVGEPVHQIRFVASFLLMVTHEVTELQEQLAFASILDAAATGSQVQTSFKKALLLRAVNTALSHIFGLLRAEIKLHRAESFATGVHAKILSMDPTFHSLANPTDLTKAVDDAKEFISLFDSIIFSHFINIMGIVMAATKLVSLHGPFLFIIMAYQITFTCVINSKGTQKRAEAFTKVHKLKVDQEHRRQDGLRGWTTLFNQNLIEHEIDCFRLVTGALIDQERKLDSCRLNFCLAQNIVSFCGVAAGYSFMIYRYGQGAATVGDLVLYTSVWATLWMRIGELTRTIPDLVDDLLDAAPLRRVLERSSAVQTSGAELLCGEGSLDLHDVSFTYPARDTPVVDHLSMSIKPGAKVALIGPSGTGKSTLLKLVMRYMSPSTGTILIDGQDISNIDKNSQVFHKSVGMMPQIPHIFNTTVMENVRMGKKNASDEEVYAACRRAMIHDTIIARPGGYESLMGENGSSFSGGEKQRIEFARLFLKQPKVVILDEPTSSLDPETEMQVLGNLINQFVHTTVIVVTHNVEIAKDFDRVILLGEGGKIVKDGSYRELLAKEATEQTTSHALQPGLTRY
;
A
#
# COMPACT_ATOMS: atom_id res chain seq x y z
N MET A 1 9.84 56.32 -8.93
CA MET A 1 10.16 54.99 -8.36
C MET A 1 9.97 53.84 -9.34
N ALA A 2 8.78 53.58 -9.89
CA ALA A 2 8.59 52.49 -10.88
C ALA A 2 9.38 52.68 -12.20
N ILE A 3 9.72 53.92 -12.56
CA ILE A 3 10.47 54.28 -13.78
C ILE A 3 12.00 54.12 -13.60
N GLU A 4 12.52 54.16 -12.38
CA GLU A 4 13.98 54.02 -12.12
C GLU A 4 14.41 52.56 -11.86
N LEU A 5 13.45 51.66 -11.58
CA LEU A 5 13.69 50.24 -11.29
C LEU A 5 13.42 49.31 -12.50
N GLU A 6 13.10 49.90 -13.65
CA GLU A 6 12.73 49.20 -14.88
C GLU A 6 13.76 48.15 -15.37
N PRO A 7 15.10 48.37 -15.24
CA PRO A 7 16.12 47.36 -15.55
C PRO A 7 16.11 46.13 -14.62
N TRP A 8 15.84 46.34 -13.34
CA TRP A 8 15.86 45.28 -12.32
C TRP A 8 14.62 44.39 -12.39
N ILE A 9 13.48 44.98 -12.76
CA ILE A 9 12.23 44.27 -13.05
C ILE A 9 12.41 43.32 -14.25
N GLN A 10 13.22 43.69 -15.24
CA GLN A 10 13.52 42.85 -16.42
C GLN A 10 14.39 41.63 -16.07
N LEU A 11 15.39 41.81 -15.19
CA LEU A 11 16.26 40.73 -14.71
C LEU A 11 15.47 39.69 -13.87
N VAL A 12 14.61 40.17 -12.96
CA VAL A 12 13.72 39.31 -12.17
C VAL A 12 12.73 38.55 -13.06
N ARG A 13 12.22 39.20 -14.13
CA ARG A 13 11.35 38.56 -15.13
C ARG A 13 12.07 37.47 -15.95
N GLY A 14 13.34 37.69 -16.30
CA GLY A 14 14.19 36.68 -16.95
C GLY A 14 14.49 35.48 -16.04
N CYS A 15 14.81 35.73 -14.78
CA CYS A 15 15.05 34.66 -13.79
C CYS A 15 13.78 33.84 -13.50
N CYS A 16 12.60 34.48 -13.42
CA CYS A 16 11.33 33.77 -13.28
C CYS A 16 10.98 32.93 -14.52
N GLY A 17 11.27 33.41 -15.73
CA GLY A 17 11.08 32.64 -16.97
C GLY A 17 11.96 31.38 -17.02
N VAL A 18 13.22 31.49 -16.58
CA VAL A 18 14.13 30.34 -16.46
C VAL A 18 13.71 29.39 -15.34
N LEU A 19 13.21 29.90 -14.21
CA LEU A 19 12.72 29.09 -13.08
C LEU A 19 11.49 28.26 -13.48
N VAL A 20 10.55 28.87 -14.23
CA VAL A 20 9.35 28.20 -14.77
C VAL A 20 9.73 27.14 -15.81
N LEU A 21 10.78 27.40 -16.60
CA LEU A 21 11.32 26.43 -17.56
C LEU A 21 12.01 25.25 -16.86
N VAL A 22 12.77 25.48 -15.77
CA VAL A 22 13.39 24.41 -14.98
C VAL A 22 12.33 23.51 -14.35
N THR A 23 11.21 24.08 -13.88
CA THR A 23 10.07 23.29 -13.38
C THR A 23 9.30 22.54 -14.47
N ALA A 24 9.35 22.99 -15.72
CA ALA A 24 8.73 22.30 -16.87
C ALA A 24 9.64 21.23 -17.51
N ILE A 25 10.96 21.37 -17.38
CA ILE A 25 11.98 20.45 -17.92
C ILE A 25 12.41 19.39 -16.89
N THR A 26 12.19 19.60 -15.58
CA THR A 26 12.31 18.50 -14.63
C THR A 26 11.28 17.44 -14.96
N PRO A 27 11.68 16.19 -15.28
CA PRO A 27 10.72 15.13 -15.50
C PRO A 27 10.00 14.91 -14.18
N ILE A 28 8.75 15.36 -14.07
CA ILE A 28 7.90 14.89 -12.99
C ILE A 28 7.80 13.37 -13.18
N PRO A 29 8.19 12.53 -12.20
CA PRO A 29 8.11 11.08 -12.34
C PRO A 29 6.66 10.53 -12.47
N THR A 30 5.66 11.40 -12.60
CA THR A 30 4.24 11.08 -12.58
C THR A 30 3.64 10.73 -13.94
N LEU A 31 4.43 10.61 -15.01
CA LEU A 31 3.92 10.08 -16.29
C LEU A 31 3.61 8.56 -16.25
N LYS A 32 3.78 7.89 -15.11
CA LYS A 32 3.31 6.51 -14.88
C LYS A 32 1.94 6.38 -14.20
N LEU A 33 1.20 7.47 -13.99
CA LEU A 33 -0.03 7.43 -13.19
C LEU A 33 -1.36 7.32 -13.96
N PHE A 34 -1.36 7.15 -15.28
CA PHE A 34 -2.60 6.89 -16.02
C PHE A 34 -2.49 5.65 -16.90
N GLY A 35 -2.74 4.50 -16.27
CA GLY A 35 -3.14 3.29 -16.96
C GLY A 35 -4.57 3.42 -17.46
N THR A 36 -4.76 3.95 -18.67
CA THR A 36 -5.98 3.73 -19.45
C THR A 36 -5.60 3.53 -20.92
N GLY A 37 -5.94 2.35 -21.44
CA GLY A 37 -5.72 2.02 -22.83
C GLY A 37 -6.63 2.84 -23.74
N ARG A 38 -6.06 3.83 -24.43
CA ARG A 38 -6.46 4.24 -25.79
C ARG A 38 -5.38 5.15 -26.38
N SER A 39 -4.84 4.71 -27.51
CA SER A 39 -3.86 5.43 -28.32
C SER A 39 -4.49 6.72 -28.90
N ILE A 40 -4.23 7.86 -28.28
CA ILE A 40 -4.23 9.13 -29.00
C ILE A 40 -3.01 9.08 -29.93
N THR A 41 -3.23 9.24 -31.24
CA THR A 41 -2.20 9.09 -32.27
C THR A 41 -0.99 9.99 -31.98
N ASN A 42 0.13 9.36 -31.59
CA ASN A 42 1.40 9.95 -31.18
C ASN A 42 2.01 11.00 -32.14
N CYS A 43 1.49 11.13 -33.37
CA CYS A 43 2.00 12.07 -34.37
C CYS A 43 1.67 13.53 -34.05
N ASN A 44 0.49 13.85 -33.51
CA ASN A 44 0.10 15.25 -33.32
C ASN A 44 0.76 15.91 -32.10
N LEU A 45 0.98 15.17 -31.01
CA LEU A 45 1.59 15.71 -29.79
C LEU A 45 3.10 15.94 -29.96
N ASN A 46 3.82 15.01 -30.60
CA ASN A 46 5.25 15.16 -30.86
C ASN A 46 5.55 16.27 -31.86
N THR A 47 4.68 16.48 -32.87
CA THR A 47 4.84 17.57 -33.83
C THR A 47 4.60 18.93 -33.17
N LEU A 48 3.60 19.03 -32.28
CA LEU A 48 3.36 20.21 -31.45
C LEU A 48 4.53 20.50 -30.50
N LEU A 49 5.05 19.48 -29.82
CA LEU A 49 6.20 19.59 -28.93
C LEU A 49 7.45 20.08 -29.68
N PHE A 50 7.68 19.56 -30.89
CA PHE A 50 8.80 19.96 -31.74
C PHE A 50 8.66 21.41 -32.23
N LEU A 51 7.45 21.82 -32.63
CA LEU A 51 7.19 23.21 -33.04
C LEU A 51 7.40 24.20 -31.88
N PHE A 52 7.00 23.80 -30.66
CA PHE A 52 7.21 24.60 -29.45
C PHE A 52 8.68 24.68 -29.03
N LEU A 53 9.43 23.58 -29.12
CA LEU A 53 10.89 23.58 -28.89
C LEU A 53 11.62 24.44 -29.92
N ALA A 54 11.21 24.41 -31.19
CA ALA A 54 11.79 25.25 -32.24
C ALA A 54 11.52 26.74 -31.99
N LEU A 55 10.27 27.10 -31.64
CA LEU A 55 9.91 28.47 -31.25
C LEU A 55 10.71 28.92 -30.02
N PHE A 56 10.91 28.05 -29.03
CA PHE A 56 11.74 28.33 -27.85
C PHE A 56 13.20 28.63 -28.22
N PHE A 57 13.84 27.81 -29.06
CA PHE A 57 15.23 28.07 -29.47
C PHE A 57 15.37 29.39 -30.22
N ILE A 58 14.37 29.76 -31.02
CA ILE A 58 14.32 31.05 -31.72
C ILE A 58 14.18 32.20 -30.72
N TYR A 59 13.25 32.10 -29.76
CA TYR A 59 13.06 33.11 -28.71
C TYR A 59 14.26 33.25 -27.77
N ALA A 60 14.89 32.14 -27.40
CA ALA A 60 16.10 32.13 -26.57
C ALA A 60 17.30 32.73 -27.32
N ALA A 61 17.48 32.40 -28.60
CA ALA A 61 18.55 32.98 -29.42
C ALA A 61 18.36 34.50 -29.61
N VAL A 62 17.12 34.96 -29.81
CA VAL A 62 16.78 36.39 -29.89
C VAL A 62 17.02 37.08 -28.55
N PHE A 63 16.64 36.47 -27.43
CA PHE A 63 16.91 36.99 -26.08
C PHE A 63 18.41 37.12 -25.80
N PHE A 64 19.20 36.06 -26.04
CA PHE A 64 20.65 36.10 -25.82
C PHE A 64 21.35 37.11 -26.73
N ARG A 65 20.89 37.28 -27.98
CA ARG A 65 21.41 38.30 -28.89
C ARG A 65 21.08 39.71 -28.41
N LEU A 66 19.87 39.97 -27.94
CA LEU A 66 19.45 41.25 -27.37
C LEU A 66 20.17 41.58 -26.07
N VAL A 67 20.40 40.59 -25.21
CA VAL A 67 21.22 40.75 -23.99
C VAL A 67 22.68 41.02 -24.34
N ALA A 68 23.24 40.32 -25.32
CA ALA A 68 24.61 40.57 -25.78
C ALA A 68 24.77 41.97 -26.41
N GLU A 69 23.75 42.47 -27.11
CA GLU A 69 23.74 43.81 -27.70
C GLU A 69 23.48 44.93 -26.66
N ALA A 70 22.70 44.65 -25.61
CA ALA A 70 22.52 45.55 -24.47
C ALA A 70 23.80 45.65 -23.61
N VAL A 71 24.50 44.53 -23.43
CA VAL A 71 25.79 44.46 -22.73
C VAL A 71 26.89 45.17 -23.53
N SER A 72 26.87 45.13 -24.87
CA SER A 72 27.89 45.80 -25.69
C SER A 72 27.69 47.31 -25.80
N ARG A 73 26.46 47.83 -25.64
CA ARG A 73 26.14 49.26 -25.77
C ARG A 73 25.95 50.02 -24.45
N ASN A 74 26.06 49.35 -23.30
CA ASN A 74 25.85 49.95 -21.96
C ASN A 74 24.50 50.69 -21.81
N SER A 75 23.48 50.30 -22.58
CA SER A 75 22.11 50.81 -22.47
C SER A 75 21.11 49.69 -22.76
N LEU A 76 20.18 49.46 -21.84
CA LEU A 76 19.09 48.48 -22.01
C LEU A 76 17.96 49.09 -22.86
N PRO A 77 17.49 48.42 -23.93
CA PRO A 77 16.33 48.90 -24.69
C PRO A 77 15.04 48.77 -23.87
N SER A 78 14.16 49.77 -23.99
CA SER A 78 12.82 49.77 -23.37
C SER A 78 11.91 48.75 -24.05
N ILE A 79 11.72 47.58 -23.45
CA ILE A 79 10.88 46.51 -24.00
C ILE A 79 9.70 46.27 -23.05
N HIS A 80 8.50 46.71 -23.45
CA HIS A 80 7.25 46.58 -22.67
C HIS A 80 6.41 45.33 -22.96
N ALA A 81 6.84 44.38 -23.80
CA ALA A 81 5.90 43.37 -24.31
C ALA A 81 6.45 41.93 -24.40
N ALA A 82 6.97 41.36 -23.31
CA ALA A 82 7.46 39.97 -23.34
C ALA A 82 6.89 39.03 -22.24
N PHE A 83 5.90 39.48 -21.45
CA PHE A 83 5.35 38.67 -20.34
C PHE A 83 3.88 38.22 -20.57
N SER A 84 3.13 38.81 -21.51
CA SER A 84 1.74 38.40 -21.75
C SER A 84 1.63 37.15 -22.63
N GLU A 85 2.57 36.92 -23.54
CA GLU A 85 2.46 35.84 -24.53
C GLU A 85 2.82 34.46 -23.98
N THR A 86 3.83 34.36 -23.12
CA THR A 86 4.27 33.08 -22.52
C THR A 86 3.31 32.55 -21.45
N ALA A 87 2.71 33.42 -20.65
CA ALA A 87 1.68 33.04 -19.68
C ALA A 87 0.37 32.61 -20.36
N LEU A 88 0.04 33.21 -21.52
CA LEU A 88 -1.17 32.90 -22.28
C LEU A 88 -1.04 31.60 -23.08
N VAL A 89 0.17 31.30 -23.59
CA VAL A 89 0.54 30.00 -24.15
C VAL A 89 0.49 28.89 -23.09
N LEU A 90 0.93 29.19 -21.86
CA LEU A 90 0.86 28.25 -20.73
C LEU A 90 -0.60 27.99 -20.28
N ALA A 91 -1.44 29.03 -20.25
CA ALA A 91 -2.87 28.90 -19.93
C ALA A 91 -3.66 28.14 -21.01
N THR A 92 -3.27 28.28 -22.28
CA THR A 92 -3.84 27.49 -23.39
C THR A 92 -3.37 26.04 -23.37
N PHE A 93 -2.12 25.77 -22.99
CA PHE A 93 -1.60 24.41 -22.76
C PHE A 93 -2.35 23.70 -21.62
N MET A 94 -2.52 24.36 -20.47
CA MET A 94 -3.23 23.80 -19.30
C MET A 94 -4.72 23.54 -19.55
N ASN A 95 -5.36 24.28 -20.46
CA ASN A 95 -6.76 24.06 -20.83
C ASN A 95 -6.94 23.09 -21.99
N ALA A 96 -5.98 22.96 -22.91
CA ALA A 96 -6.02 21.97 -23.98
C ALA A 96 -5.94 20.53 -23.44
N GLU A 97 -5.19 20.32 -22.36
CA GLU A 97 -5.04 19.01 -21.71
C GLU A 97 -6.33 18.54 -21.02
N ARG A 98 -7.16 19.48 -20.53
CA ARG A 98 -8.48 19.19 -19.93
C ARG A 98 -9.60 18.92 -20.95
N LEU A 99 -9.34 19.16 -22.23
CA LEU A 99 -10.34 19.04 -23.30
C LEU A 99 -10.31 17.67 -24.01
N GLY A 100 -9.36 16.79 -23.66
CA GLY A 100 -9.24 15.45 -24.23
C GLY A 100 -10.28 14.42 -23.75
N ASP A 101 -11.16 14.80 -22.81
CA ASP A 101 -11.95 13.83 -22.04
C ASP A 101 -13.47 13.93 -22.22
N ARG A 102 -13.95 14.60 -23.29
CA ARG A 102 -15.38 14.63 -23.61
C ARG A 102 -15.65 14.27 -25.07
N ASP A 103 -16.40 13.18 -25.23
CA ASP A 103 -16.79 12.51 -26.48
C ASP A 103 -17.61 13.33 -27.50
N ASP A 104 -17.76 14.65 -27.35
CA ASP A 104 -18.63 15.43 -28.23
C ASP A 104 -17.89 16.35 -29.21
N LYS A 105 -18.07 15.99 -30.49
CA LYS A 105 -17.73 16.75 -31.69
C LYS A 105 -18.16 18.22 -31.55
N SER A 106 -17.20 19.14 -31.42
CA SER A 106 -17.46 20.55 -31.71
C SER A 106 -16.27 21.17 -32.47
N PRO A 107 -16.38 21.36 -33.81
CA PRO A 107 -15.32 21.97 -34.62
C PRO A 107 -15.04 23.44 -34.26
N ILE A 108 -15.81 24.01 -33.36
CA ILE A 108 -15.72 25.40 -32.91
C ILE A 108 -14.45 25.65 -32.07
N HIS A 109 -13.98 24.69 -31.27
CA HIS A 109 -12.84 24.91 -30.38
C HIS A 109 -11.48 24.75 -31.09
N LEU A 110 -11.39 23.86 -32.08
CA LEU A 110 -10.22 23.73 -32.94
C LEU A 110 -10.07 24.93 -33.88
N ASN A 111 -11.18 25.42 -34.45
CA ASN A 111 -11.17 26.67 -35.25
C ASN A 111 -10.74 27.88 -34.41
N ARG A 112 -11.07 27.90 -33.11
CA ARG A 112 -10.63 28.95 -32.17
C ARG A 112 -9.13 28.88 -31.91
N ALA A 113 -8.57 27.69 -31.68
CA ALA A 113 -7.12 27.52 -31.51
C ALA A 113 -6.32 27.93 -32.78
N VAL A 114 -6.81 27.56 -33.96
CA VAL A 114 -6.21 27.95 -35.26
C VAL A 114 -6.30 29.46 -35.49
N SER A 115 -7.45 30.08 -35.21
CA SER A 115 -7.61 31.55 -35.34
C SER A 115 -6.66 32.31 -34.40
N TRP A 116 -6.40 31.74 -33.22
CA TRP A 116 -5.47 32.30 -32.23
C TRP A 116 -4.00 32.17 -32.65
N CYS A 117 -3.60 31.02 -33.21
CA CYS A 117 -2.26 30.87 -33.80
C CYS A 117 -2.03 31.84 -34.97
N LEU A 118 -3.07 32.11 -35.77
CA LEU A 118 -3.00 33.07 -36.88
C LEU A 118 -2.78 34.50 -36.37
N LEU A 119 -3.46 34.88 -35.27
CA LEU A 119 -3.29 36.17 -34.61
C LEU A 119 -1.88 36.34 -34.04
N CYS A 120 -1.32 35.32 -33.37
CA CYS A 120 0.06 35.36 -32.88
C CYS A 120 1.09 35.43 -34.03
N ALA A 121 0.83 34.79 -35.17
CA ALA A 121 1.69 34.87 -36.35
C ALA A 121 1.67 36.26 -37.01
N ILE A 122 0.51 36.93 -37.02
CA ILE A 122 0.37 38.32 -37.49
C ILE A 122 1.08 39.29 -36.54
N GLU A 123 1.00 39.05 -35.22
CA GLU A 123 1.70 39.84 -34.19
C GLU A 123 3.24 39.70 -34.34
N LEU A 124 3.73 38.48 -34.54
CA LEU A 124 5.14 38.20 -34.84
C LEU A 124 5.61 38.86 -36.13
N PHE A 125 4.78 38.86 -37.18
CA PHE A 125 5.09 39.53 -38.46
C PHE A 125 5.22 41.05 -38.28
N VAL A 126 4.36 41.67 -37.47
CA VAL A 126 4.42 43.11 -37.18
C VAL A 126 5.67 43.46 -36.35
N VAL A 127 6.06 42.64 -35.38
CA VAL A 127 7.27 42.83 -34.57
C VAL A 127 8.55 42.65 -35.41
N VAL A 128 8.59 41.65 -36.29
CA VAL A 128 9.72 41.42 -37.21
C VAL A 128 9.81 42.54 -38.26
N TRP A 129 8.68 43.01 -38.78
CA TRP A 129 8.62 44.10 -39.77
C TRP A 129 9.04 45.46 -39.17
N THR A 130 8.71 45.71 -37.90
CA THR A 130 9.12 46.93 -37.19
C THR A 130 10.56 46.88 -36.68
N GLY A 131 11.16 45.69 -36.52
CA GLY A 131 12.55 45.49 -36.13
C GLY A 131 13.59 45.49 -37.27
N LEU A 132 13.17 45.51 -38.54
CA LEU A 132 14.06 45.55 -39.70
C LEU A 132 14.49 47.00 -40.05
N PRO A 133 15.77 47.24 -40.39
CA PRO A 133 16.26 48.58 -40.71
C PRO A 133 15.70 49.05 -42.06
N GLY A 134 14.58 49.77 -42.03
CA GLY A 134 13.92 50.34 -43.22
C GLY A 134 12.41 50.57 -43.10
N GLY A 135 11.74 50.03 -42.07
CA GLY A 135 10.29 50.22 -41.88
C GLY A 135 9.92 51.60 -41.33
N GLN A 136 9.65 52.58 -42.21
CA GLN A 136 9.02 53.84 -41.79
C GLN A 136 7.50 53.64 -41.61
N THR A 137 7.07 53.32 -40.39
CA THR A 137 5.70 53.62 -39.96
C THR A 137 5.73 54.39 -38.65
N SER A 138 4.85 55.39 -38.56
CA SER A 138 4.80 56.29 -37.41
C SER A 138 4.36 55.53 -36.13
N PRO A 139 4.94 55.88 -34.95
CA PRO A 139 4.72 55.17 -33.69
C PRO A 139 3.25 55.03 -33.20
N PRO A 140 2.26 55.89 -33.56
CA PRO A 140 0.91 55.73 -33.03
C PRO A 140 0.06 54.63 -33.71
N LEU A 141 0.47 54.07 -34.86
CA LEU A 141 -0.32 53.02 -35.52
C LEU A 141 -0.06 51.63 -34.91
N ALA A 142 1.20 51.30 -34.58
CA ALA A 142 1.58 50.03 -33.96
C ALA A 142 1.02 49.87 -32.54
N SER A 143 1.03 50.94 -31.74
CA SER A 143 0.42 50.94 -30.40
C SER A 143 -1.10 50.81 -30.44
N ARG A 144 -1.76 51.39 -31.45
CA ARG A 144 -3.21 51.28 -31.65
C ARG A 144 -3.65 49.88 -32.07
N VAL A 145 -2.86 49.21 -32.90
CA VAL A 145 -3.13 47.82 -33.32
C VAL A 145 -2.91 46.86 -32.15
N SER A 146 -1.84 47.03 -31.37
CA SER A 146 -1.59 46.24 -30.15
C SER A 146 -2.68 46.45 -29.09
N ALA A 147 -3.10 47.69 -28.86
CA ALA A 147 -4.21 47.98 -27.93
C ALA A 147 -5.56 47.41 -28.41
N ALA A 148 -5.84 47.42 -29.72
CA ALA A 148 -7.05 46.81 -30.27
C ALA A 148 -7.05 45.27 -30.11
N ILE A 149 -5.89 44.64 -30.22
CA ILE A 149 -5.71 43.20 -30.01
C ILE A 149 -5.89 42.84 -28.52
N ASP A 150 -5.34 43.64 -27.60
CA ASP A 150 -5.50 43.43 -26.15
C ASP A 150 -6.96 43.59 -25.67
N VAL A 151 -7.71 44.54 -26.25
CA VAL A 151 -9.14 44.71 -25.98
C VAL A 151 -9.94 43.48 -26.46
N CYS A 152 -9.60 42.93 -27.63
CA CYS A 152 -10.21 41.69 -28.13
C CYS A 152 -9.87 40.46 -27.27
N LYS A 153 -8.63 40.37 -26.74
CA LYS A 153 -8.17 39.32 -25.81
C LYS A 153 -8.88 39.41 -24.44
N ALA A 154 -9.10 40.61 -23.92
CA ALA A 154 -9.82 40.85 -22.67
C ALA A 154 -11.33 40.54 -22.77
N ALA A 155 -11.97 40.96 -23.87
CA ALA A 155 -13.39 40.70 -24.13
C ALA A 155 -13.72 39.21 -24.24
N THR A 156 -12.81 38.41 -24.81
CA THR A 156 -12.97 36.95 -24.89
C THR A 156 -12.82 36.26 -23.54
N CYS A 157 -11.94 36.74 -22.65
CA CYS A 157 -11.80 36.21 -21.29
C CYS A 157 -13.06 36.42 -20.43
N VAL A 158 -13.68 37.60 -20.52
CA VAL A 158 -14.91 37.93 -19.78
C VAL A 158 -16.10 37.09 -20.26
N MET A 159 -16.20 36.86 -21.58
CA MET A 159 -17.24 36.01 -22.17
C MET A 159 -17.13 34.54 -21.73
N ILE A 160 -15.91 34.02 -21.54
CA ILE A 160 -15.66 32.66 -21.05
C ILE A 160 -16.03 32.53 -19.55
N LEU A 161 -15.69 33.53 -18.74
CA LEU A 161 -16.02 33.57 -17.31
C LEU A 161 -17.53 33.63 -17.05
N LEU A 162 -18.28 34.41 -17.83
CA LEU A 162 -19.73 34.53 -17.71
C LEU A 162 -20.47 33.24 -18.11
N GLN A 163 -19.89 32.38 -18.95
CA GLN A 163 -20.49 31.12 -19.39
C GLN A 163 -20.25 29.95 -18.41
N ILE A 164 -19.25 30.04 -17.53
CA ILE A 164 -18.90 28.99 -16.55
C ILE A 164 -19.71 29.16 -15.23
N LEU A 165 -20.08 30.40 -14.91
CA LEU A 165 -20.78 30.75 -13.66
C LEU A 165 -22.09 29.97 -13.39
N PRO A 166 -22.96 29.70 -14.39
CA PRO A 166 -24.21 28.96 -14.16
C PRO A 166 -23.99 27.49 -13.79
N ALA A 167 -22.92 26.85 -14.28
CA ALA A 167 -22.59 25.45 -13.99
C ALA A 167 -22.06 25.24 -12.55
N ILE A 168 -21.43 26.27 -11.99
CA ILE A 168 -20.92 26.26 -10.61
C ILE A 168 -22.06 26.47 -9.60
N ILE A 169 -23.02 27.35 -9.95
CA ILE A 169 -24.18 27.65 -9.09
C ILE A 169 -25.17 26.48 -9.05
N ALA A 170 -25.35 25.75 -10.17
CA ALA A 170 -26.25 24.59 -10.23
C ALA A 170 -25.78 23.39 -9.37
N ASN A 171 -24.48 23.21 -9.15
CA ASN A 171 -23.92 22.11 -8.36
C ASN A 171 -23.91 22.34 -6.84
N CYS A 172 -24.27 23.54 -6.36
CA CYS A 172 -24.30 23.85 -4.94
C CYS A 172 -25.66 23.58 -4.25
N ASN A 173 -26.73 23.35 -5.02
CA ASN A 173 -28.10 23.33 -4.48
C ASN A 173 -28.78 21.95 -4.39
N THR A 174 -28.04 20.85 -4.47
CA THR A 174 -28.58 19.48 -4.27
C THR A 174 -28.02 18.82 -3.03
N ALA A 175 -28.28 19.41 -1.86
CA ALA A 175 -28.11 18.76 -0.57
C ALA A 175 -29.45 18.12 -0.15
N SER A 176 -29.60 16.81 -0.37
CA SER A 176 -30.67 16.02 0.24
C SER A 176 -30.30 15.69 1.69
N LYS A 177 -31.29 15.83 2.58
CA LYS A 177 -31.18 15.59 4.03
C LYS A 177 -30.83 14.12 4.36
N PRO A 178 -29.96 13.84 5.35
CA PRO A 178 -29.84 12.50 5.91
C PRO A 178 -30.91 12.28 7.00
N SER A 179 -31.59 11.13 6.91
CA SER A 179 -32.43 10.55 7.97
C SER A 179 -31.55 9.78 8.97
N PRO A 180 -31.89 9.75 10.27
CA PRO A 180 -31.01 9.17 11.29
C PRO A 180 -31.17 7.64 11.33
N ALA A 181 -30.07 6.92 11.13
CA ALA A 181 -29.97 5.52 11.52
C ALA A 181 -29.28 5.42 12.90
N SER A 182 -29.89 4.63 13.76
CA SER A 182 -29.60 4.41 15.18
C SER A 182 -28.22 3.81 15.46
N PRO A 183 -27.68 4.01 16.68
CA PRO A 183 -26.41 3.42 17.07
C PRO A 183 -26.62 1.93 17.31
N LEU A 184 -25.97 1.09 16.51
CA LEU A 184 -25.78 -0.31 16.86
C LEU A 184 -24.65 -0.37 17.89
N ASP A 185 -25.05 -0.77 19.09
CA ASP A 185 -24.25 -0.89 20.28
C ASP A 185 -22.99 -1.73 20.07
N ALA A 186 -21.92 -1.24 20.70
CA ALA A 186 -20.70 -1.96 20.96
C ALA A 186 -21.00 -3.17 21.85
N SER A 187 -21.31 -4.30 21.22
CA SER A 187 -21.12 -5.62 21.82
C SER A 187 -19.87 -6.22 21.19
N SER A 188 -18.96 -6.64 22.07
CA SER A 188 -17.66 -7.27 21.79
C SER A 188 -17.76 -8.30 20.66
N ASN A 189 -17.25 -7.92 19.49
CA ASN A 189 -17.21 -8.80 18.33
C ASN A 189 -16.10 -9.84 18.56
N PRO A 190 -16.37 -11.16 18.48
CA PRO A 190 -15.35 -12.19 18.66
C PRO A 190 -14.19 -12.10 17.65
N ALA A 191 -14.33 -11.31 16.58
CA ALA A 191 -13.25 -10.99 15.65
C ALA A 191 -12.09 -10.17 16.30
N ASP A 192 -12.28 -9.59 17.49
CA ASP A 192 -11.25 -8.87 18.24
C ASP A 192 -10.18 -9.80 18.90
N ILE A 193 -10.31 -11.13 18.79
CA ILE A 193 -9.37 -12.11 19.40
C ILE A 193 -7.92 -11.92 18.94
N LEU A 194 -7.70 -11.39 17.74
CA LEU A 194 -6.36 -11.13 17.20
C LEU A 194 -5.88 -9.70 17.45
N SER A 195 -6.69 -8.86 18.09
CA SER A 195 -6.48 -7.41 18.27
C SER A 195 -6.20 -6.67 16.97
N LEU A 196 -6.35 -7.26 15.78
CA LEU A 196 -6.05 -6.63 14.49
C LEU A 196 -6.98 -5.43 14.23
N GLN A 197 -8.23 -5.52 14.70
CA GLN A 197 -9.25 -4.47 14.57
C GLN A 197 -9.31 -3.53 15.79
N MET A 198 -8.43 -3.70 16.78
CA MET A 198 -8.45 -2.87 17.98
C MET A 198 -8.12 -1.40 17.64
N ASP A 199 -8.98 -0.48 18.09
CA ASP A 199 -8.76 0.97 17.96
C ASP A 199 -7.42 1.37 18.58
N THR A 200 -6.45 1.68 17.72
CA THR A 200 -5.10 2.17 18.08
C THR A 200 -5.15 3.44 18.92
N LEU A 201 -6.17 4.29 18.76
CA LEU A 201 -6.37 5.47 19.59
C LEU A 201 -6.62 5.11 21.06
N ARG A 202 -7.35 4.02 21.33
CA ARG A 202 -7.52 3.51 22.71
C ARG A 202 -6.21 2.97 23.28
N GLU A 203 -5.32 2.47 22.42
CA GLU A 203 -3.98 2.03 22.80
C GLU A 203 -3.10 3.23 23.19
N VAL A 204 -3.16 4.34 22.44
CA VAL A 204 -2.48 5.60 22.77
C VAL A 204 -2.96 6.17 24.11
N GLU A 205 -4.27 6.14 24.37
CA GLU A 205 -4.84 6.56 25.65
C GLU A 205 -4.37 5.68 26.81
N LYS A 206 -4.39 4.35 26.64
CA LYS A 206 -3.92 3.38 27.65
C LYS A 206 -2.43 3.54 27.97
N LEU A 207 -1.62 3.85 26.96
CA LEU A 207 -0.17 4.01 27.11
C LEU A 207 0.25 5.39 27.64
N GLY A 208 -0.69 6.35 27.76
CA GLY A 208 -0.41 7.69 28.26
C GLY A 208 0.26 8.62 27.25
N GLY A 209 0.14 8.34 25.94
CA GLY A 209 0.58 9.25 24.87
C GLY A 209 1.25 8.56 23.67
N TRP A 210 1.64 9.38 22.68
CA TRP A 210 2.21 8.92 21.41
C TRP A 210 3.65 8.40 21.52
N TRP A 211 4.42 8.86 22.50
CA TRP A 211 5.83 8.47 22.67
C TRP A 211 6.03 6.98 23.03
N PRO A 212 5.30 6.43 24.02
CA PRO A 212 5.32 4.99 24.29
C PRO A 212 4.91 4.15 23.08
N LEU A 213 3.90 4.60 22.31
CA LEU A 213 3.49 3.91 21.07
C LEU A 213 4.63 3.85 20.06
N LEU A 214 5.32 4.97 19.80
CA LEU A 214 6.46 5.01 18.89
C LEU A 214 7.59 4.04 19.28
N LYS A 215 7.80 3.79 20.58
CA LYS A 215 8.79 2.79 21.03
C LYS A 215 8.40 1.37 20.63
N LEU A 216 7.11 1.03 20.60
CA LEU A 216 6.63 -0.29 20.18
C LEU A 216 6.89 -0.54 18.69
N PHE A 217 6.87 0.51 17.86
CA PHE A 217 7.27 0.42 16.45
C PHE A 217 8.76 0.10 16.24
N GLY A 218 9.56 0.03 17.31
CA GLY A 218 10.94 -0.45 17.27
C GLY A 218 11.10 -1.86 16.67
N VAL A 219 10.04 -2.66 16.62
CA VAL A 219 10.05 -3.99 15.96
C VAL A 219 10.36 -3.90 14.46
N PHE A 220 9.98 -2.81 13.79
CA PHE A 220 10.29 -2.58 12.37
C PHE A 220 11.75 -2.21 12.12
N SER A 221 12.51 -1.85 13.17
CA SER A 221 13.91 -1.38 13.03
C SER A 221 14.81 -2.39 12.31
N ARG A 222 14.53 -3.69 12.46
CA ARG A 222 15.22 -4.78 11.77
C ARG A 222 15.10 -4.71 10.24
N TYR A 223 14.00 -4.18 9.72
CA TYR A 223 13.76 -4.04 8.27
C TYR A 223 14.19 -2.66 7.73
N MET A 224 14.43 -1.72 8.64
CA MET A 224 14.74 -0.33 8.31
C MET A 224 16.22 -0.06 8.11
N PHE A 225 17.08 -0.78 8.83
CA PHE A 225 18.53 -0.66 8.72
C PHE A 225 19.11 -1.88 8.01
N PRO A 226 20.02 -1.71 7.03
CA PRO A 226 20.70 -2.82 6.39
C PRO A 226 21.74 -3.43 7.34
N VAL A 227 21.29 -4.26 8.27
CA VAL A 227 22.17 -4.94 9.23
C VAL A 227 22.71 -6.23 8.60
N GLY A 228 24.03 -6.37 8.56
CA GLY A 228 24.71 -7.59 8.08
C GLY A 228 25.26 -7.50 6.64
N GLU A 229 24.95 -6.44 5.90
CA GLU A 229 25.42 -6.26 4.51
C GLU A 229 26.30 -5.00 4.37
N PRO A 230 27.63 -5.13 4.24
CA PRO A 230 28.56 -4.00 4.29
C PRO A 230 28.34 -3.01 3.12
N VAL A 231 27.94 -3.50 1.94
CA VAL A 231 27.71 -2.66 0.76
C VAL A 231 26.55 -1.68 1.01
N HIS A 232 25.43 -2.17 1.53
CA HIS A 232 24.25 -1.34 1.82
C HIS A 232 24.49 -0.37 2.98
N GLN A 233 25.30 -0.75 3.97
CA GLN A 233 25.73 0.15 5.05
C GLN A 233 26.58 1.31 4.53
N ILE A 234 27.56 1.02 3.67
CA ILE A 234 28.40 2.06 3.04
C ILE A 234 27.54 2.98 2.18
N ARG A 235 26.63 2.43 1.37
CA ARG A 235 25.70 3.21 0.55
C ARG A 235 24.82 4.13 1.41
N PHE A 236 24.32 3.65 2.55
CA PHE A 236 23.52 4.44 3.49
C PHE A 236 24.31 5.61 4.07
N VAL A 237 25.53 5.37 4.57
CA VAL A 237 26.41 6.42 5.11
C VAL A 237 26.82 7.41 4.02
N ALA A 238 27.18 6.92 2.83
CA ALA A 238 27.52 7.77 1.68
C ALA A 238 26.33 8.66 1.27
N SER A 239 25.12 8.11 1.23
CA SER A 239 23.90 8.85 0.93
C SER A 239 23.66 9.97 1.95
N PHE A 240 23.84 9.68 3.24
CA PHE A 240 23.71 10.66 4.30
C PHE A 240 24.76 11.79 4.21
N LEU A 241 26.02 11.45 3.93
CA LEU A 241 27.09 12.45 3.76
C LEU A 241 26.88 13.34 2.53
N LEU A 242 26.50 12.74 1.40
CA LEU A 242 26.17 13.48 0.16
C LEU A 242 24.99 14.42 0.36
N MET A 243 24.00 13.98 1.13
CA MET A 243 22.81 14.75 1.47
C MET A 243 23.14 15.97 2.33
N VAL A 244 23.99 15.82 3.35
CA VAL A 244 24.48 16.96 4.14
C VAL A 244 25.30 17.92 3.28
N THR A 245 26.13 17.38 2.39
CA THR A 245 26.93 18.18 1.45
C THR A 245 26.05 18.97 0.49
N HIS A 246 25.02 18.34 -0.07
CA HIS A 246 24.03 18.97 -0.94
C HIS A 246 23.37 20.18 -0.26
N GLU A 247 22.92 20.01 0.98
CA GLU A 247 22.27 21.08 1.74
C GLU A 247 23.20 22.29 1.98
N VAL A 248 24.47 22.02 2.32
CA VAL A 248 25.47 23.08 2.46
C VAL A 248 25.71 23.78 1.13
N THR A 249 25.83 23.03 0.03
CA THR A 249 26.06 23.61 -1.30
C THR A 249 24.87 24.43 -1.81
N GLU A 250 23.64 24.03 -1.49
CA GLU A 250 22.42 24.76 -1.85
C GLU A 250 22.38 26.15 -1.20
N LEU A 251 22.72 26.25 0.09
CA LEU A 251 22.81 27.55 0.76
C LEU A 251 23.92 28.44 0.17
N GLN A 252 25.06 27.84 -0.21
CA GLN A 252 26.15 28.56 -0.88
C GLN A 252 25.77 29.03 -2.28
N GLU A 253 24.98 28.26 -3.01
CA GLU A 253 24.42 28.61 -4.33
C GLU A 253 23.54 29.88 -4.20
N GLN A 254 22.63 29.92 -3.22
CA GLN A 254 21.76 31.07 -2.97
C GLN A 254 22.55 32.35 -2.61
N LEU A 255 23.61 32.21 -1.78
CA LEU A 255 24.52 33.33 -1.46
C LEU A 255 25.32 33.80 -2.69
N ALA A 256 25.74 32.88 -3.55
CA ALA A 256 26.43 33.23 -4.79
C ALA A 256 25.50 34.03 -5.73
N PHE A 257 24.22 33.66 -5.83
CA PHE A 257 23.24 34.43 -6.59
C PHE A 257 23.03 35.85 -6.06
N ALA A 258 22.96 36.04 -4.75
CA ALA A 258 22.89 37.36 -4.14
C ALA A 258 24.10 38.23 -4.51
N SER A 259 25.31 37.63 -4.46
CA SER A 259 26.56 38.33 -4.80
C SER A 259 26.65 38.76 -6.27
N ILE A 260 25.96 38.07 -7.20
CA ILE A 260 25.90 38.47 -8.62
C ILE A 260 25.14 39.78 -8.76
N LEU A 261 24.05 39.96 -8.02
CA LEU A 261 23.23 41.17 -8.08
C LEU A 261 23.96 42.36 -7.46
N ASP A 262 24.67 42.15 -6.35
CA ASP A 262 25.50 43.19 -5.74
C ASP A 262 26.68 43.59 -6.65
N ALA A 263 27.30 42.61 -7.33
CA ALA A 263 28.33 42.84 -8.33
C ALA A 263 27.78 43.59 -9.57
N ALA A 264 26.54 43.28 -9.98
CA ALA A 264 25.87 43.95 -11.10
C ALA A 264 25.49 45.40 -10.75
N ALA A 265 25.06 45.66 -9.51
CA ALA A 265 24.76 47.01 -9.03
C ALA A 265 26.01 47.90 -8.93
N THR A 266 27.17 47.31 -8.62
CA THR A 266 28.45 48.03 -8.46
C THR A 266 29.35 48.01 -9.71
N GLY A 267 28.99 47.23 -10.73
CA GLY A 267 29.70 47.17 -12.02
C GLY A 267 31.04 46.41 -12.00
N SER A 268 31.38 45.69 -10.94
CA SER A 268 32.69 45.02 -10.80
C SER A 268 32.55 43.51 -10.55
N GLN A 269 33.40 42.69 -11.21
CA GLN A 269 33.56 41.24 -11.01
C GLN A 269 32.33 40.32 -11.24
N VAL A 270 31.29 40.77 -11.97
CA VAL A 270 30.09 39.97 -12.29
C VAL A 270 30.41 38.59 -12.88
N GLN A 271 31.40 38.49 -13.77
CA GLN A 271 31.78 37.22 -14.41
C GLN A 271 32.31 36.18 -13.43
N THR A 272 33.01 36.59 -12.36
CA THR A 272 33.57 35.67 -11.36
C THR A 272 32.48 35.10 -10.47
N SER A 273 31.55 35.94 -10.00
CA SER A 273 30.39 35.51 -9.21
C SER A 273 29.46 34.61 -10.02
N PHE A 274 29.27 34.91 -11.31
CA PHE A 274 28.49 34.08 -12.22
C PHE A 274 29.09 32.69 -12.43
N LYS A 275 30.41 32.60 -12.69
CA LYS A 275 31.12 31.31 -12.83
C LYS A 275 31.01 30.47 -11.55
N LYS A 276 31.14 31.11 -10.38
CA LYS A 276 30.99 30.43 -9.08
C LYS A 276 29.58 29.89 -8.87
N ALA A 277 28.53 30.66 -9.15
CA ALA A 277 27.15 30.21 -9.03
C ALA A 277 26.83 29.06 -10.01
N LEU A 278 27.32 29.15 -11.26
CA LEU A 278 27.14 28.09 -12.26
C LEU A 278 27.83 26.79 -11.84
N LEU A 279 29.05 26.85 -11.30
CA LEU A 279 29.76 25.68 -10.78
C LEU A 279 29.00 25.06 -9.60
N LEU A 280 28.55 25.88 -8.64
CA LEU A 280 27.77 25.40 -7.50
C LEU A 280 26.47 24.73 -7.95
N ARG A 281 25.75 25.32 -8.92
CA ARG A 281 24.54 24.72 -9.50
C ARG A 281 24.83 23.36 -10.14
N ALA A 282 25.90 23.26 -10.91
CA ALA A 282 26.29 22.01 -11.58
C ALA A 282 26.65 20.93 -10.56
N VAL A 283 27.44 21.28 -9.53
CA VAL A 283 27.79 20.37 -8.43
C VAL A 283 26.54 19.93 -7.66
N ASN A 284 25.66 20.86 -7.31
CA ASN A 284 24.43 20.58 -6.57
C ASN A 284 23.51 19.62 -7.35
N THR A 285 23.37 19.85 -8.66
CA THR A 285 22.60 18.97 -9.56
C THR A 285 23.22 17.57 -9.64
N ALA A 286 24.55 17.47 -9.77
CA ALA A 286 25.25 16.19 -9.79
C ALA A 286 25.10 15.44 -8.45
N LEU A 287 25.26 16.13 -7.32
CA LEU A 287 25.07 15.57 -5.98
C LEU A 287 23.64 15.05 -5.79
N SER A 288 22.62 15.82 -6.21
CA SER A 288 21.21 15.43 -6.13
C SER A 288 20.93 14.16 -6.94
N HIS A 289 21.49 14.04 -8.15
CA HIS A 289 21.34 12.85 -8.98
C HIS A 289 22.05 11.62 -8.38
N ILE A 290 23.30 11.75 -7.94
CA ILE A 290 24.05 10.65 -7.33
C ILE A 290 23.35 10.16 -6.05
N PHE A 291 22.89 11.10 -5.22
CA PHE A 291 22.11 10.81 -4.03
C PHE A 291 20.81 10.07 -4.36
N GLY A 292 20.07 10.53 -5.38
CA GLY A 292 18.82 9.88 -5.82
C GLY A 292 19.03 8.43 -6.24
N LEU A 293 20.12 8.13 -6.96
CA LEU A 293 20.46 6.77 -7.38
C LEU A 293 20.80 5.87 -6.19
N LEU A 294 21.65 6.33 -5.27
CA LEU A 294 22.01 5.57 -4.06
C LEU A 294 20.81 5.30 -3.17
N ARG A 295 19.94 6.31 -2.99
CA ARG A 295 18.70 6.17 -2.21
C ARG A 295 17.74 5.16 -2.83
N ALA A 296 17.64 5.11 -4.15
CA ALA A 296 16.74 4.18 -4.85
C ALA A 296 17.11 2.71 -4.56
N GLU A 297 18.39 2.36 -4.61
CA GLU A 297 18.84 0.99 -4.28
C GLU A 297 18.55 0.63 -2.82
N ILE A 298 18.81 1.53 -1.88
CA ILE A 298 18.53 1.31 -0.45
C ILE A 298 17.02 1.08 -0.24
N LYS A 299 16.17 1.87 -0.92
CA LYS A 299 14.71 1.73 -0.84
C LYS A 299 14.26 0.36 -1.34
N LEU A 300 14.79 -0.12 -2.47
CA LEU A 300 14.44 -1.43 -3.04
C LEU A 300 14.85 -2.58 -2.11
N HIS A 301 16.08 -2.54 -1.58
CA HIS A 301 16.57 -3.56 -0.66
C HIS A 301 15.76 -3.64 0.64
N ARG A 302 15.32 -2.49 1.20
CA ARG A 302 14.42 -2.46 2.36
C ARG A 302 13.06 -3.04 2.04
N ALA A 303 12.49 -2.71 0.88
CA ALA A 303 11.20 -3.26 0.46
C ALA A 303 11.25 -4.78 0.32
N GLU A 304 12.32 -5.33 -0.26
CA GLU A 304 12.56 -6.77 -0.35
C GLU A 304 12.73 -7.41 1.04
N SER A 305 13.58 -6.84 1.88
CA SER A 305 13.84 -7.33 3.24
C SER A 305 12.59 -7.34 4.11
N PHE A 306 11.75 -6.30 3.98
CA PHE A 306 10.46 -6.25 4.65
C PHE A 306 9.49 -7.30 4.10
N ALA A 307 9.32 -7.38 2.77
CA ALA A 307 8.38 -8.31 2.16
C ALA A 307 8.71 -9.76 2.51
N THR A 308 10.00 -10.14 2.40
CA THR A 308 10.48 -11.49 2.73
C THR A 308 10.42 -11.76 4.23
N GLY A 309 10.85 -10.81 5.07
CA GLY A 309 10.89 -10.96 6.52
C GLY A 309 9.50 -11.04 7.15
N VAL A 310 8.56 -10.20 6.72
CA VAL A 310 7.16 -10.24 7.16
C VAL A 310 6.48 -11.52 6.69
N HIS A 311 6.68 -11.92 5.44
CA HIS A 311 6.12 -13.19 4.92
C HIS A 311 6.64 -14.40 5.72
N ALA A 312 7.96 -14.46 5.96
CA ALA A 312 8.58 -15.50 6.79
C ALA A 312 8.04 -15.48 8.23
N LYS A 313 7.86 -14.30 8.82
CA LYS A 313 7.29 -14.17 10.17
C LYS A 313 5.85 -14.65 10.22
N ILE A 314 4.99 -14.25 9.28
CA ILE A 314 3.59 -14.70 9.19
C ILE A 314 3.53 -16.22 9.09
N LEU A 315 4.29 -16.84 8.19
CA LEU A 315 4.31 -18.30 8.05
C LEU A 315 4.93 -19.05 9.24
N SER A 316 5.79 -18.38 10.04
CA SER A 316 6.38 -18.95 11.25
C SER A 316 5.44 -18.92 12.48
N MET A 317 4.29 -18.25 12.37
CA MET A 317 3.32 -18.15 13.46
C MET A 317 2.76 -19.52 13.81
N ASP A 318 2.18 -19.63 15.01
CA ASP A 318 1.53 -20.88 15.40
C ASP A 318 0.34 -21.20 14.48
N PRO A 319 0.08 -22.49 14.23
CA PRO A 319 -1.11 -22.91 13.48
C PRO A 319 -2.44 -22.36 14.02
N THR A 320 -2.53 -22.08 15.33
CA THR A 320 -3.74 -21.53 15.96
C THR A 320 -4.03 -20.13 15.43
N PHE A 321 -3.01 -19.29 15.31
CA PHE A 321 -3.10 -18.00 14.62
C PHE A 321 -3.65 -18.15 13.20
N HIS A 322 -3.13 -19.06 12.39
CA HIS A 322 -3.61 -19.26 11.01
C HIS A 322 -5.03 -19.81 10.92
N SER A 323 -5.47 -20.56 11.92
CA SER A 323 -6.84 -21.09 11.97
C SER A 323 -7.89 -20.05 12.35
N LEU A 324 -7.48 -18.99 13.06
CA LEU A 324 -8.36 -17.93 13.57
C LEU A 324 -8.26 -16.64 12.75
N ALA A 325 -7.10 -16.36 12.14
CA ALA A 325 -6.87 -15.15 11.39
C ALA A 325 -7.51 -15.20 10.01
N ASN A 326 -8.25 -14.15 9.65
CA ASN A 326 -8.75 -13.98 8.30
C ASN A 326 -7.58 -13.60 7.37
N PRO A 327 -7.34 -14.37 6.28
CA PRO A 327 -6.29 -14.04 5.33
C PRO A 327 -6.43 -12.64 4.71
N THR A 328 -7.66 -12.15 4.57
CA THR A 328 -7.96 -10.81 4.06
C THR A 328 -7.40 -9.72 4.96
N ASP A 329 -7.62 -9.85 6.27
CA ASP A 329 -7.13 -8.89 7.27
C ASP A 329 -5.60 -8.89 7.34
N LEU A 330 -4.98 -10.07 7.23
CA LEU A 330 -3.52 -10.19 7.21
C LEU A 330 -2.91 -9.56 5.95
N THR A 331 -3.50 -9.83 4.78
CA THR A 331 -3.03 -9.27 3.51
C THR A 331 -3.14 -7.75 3.54
N LYS A 332 -4.29 -7.23 3.98
CA LYS A 332 -4.52 -5.80 4.14
C LYS A 332 -3.55 -5.17 5.15
N ALA A 333 -3.35 -5.77 6.32
CA ALA A 333 -2.38 -5.28 7.31
C ALA A 333 -0.95 -5.20 6.76
N VAL A 334 -0.56 -6.16 5.91
CA VAL A 334 0.75 -6.12 5.22
C VAL A 334 0.80 -5.00 4.20
N ASP A 335 -0.26 -4.82 3.42
CA ASP A 335 -0.33 -3.76 2.40
C ASP A 335 -0.33 -2.37 3.03
N ASP A 336 -1.14 -2.13 4.05
CA ASP A 336 -1.25 -0.87 4.77
C ASP A 336 0.11 -0.52 5.45
N ALA A 337 0.82 -1.52 6.00
CA ALA A 337 2.14 -1.30 6.60
C ALA A 337 3.28 -1.00 5.59
N LYS A 338 3.08 -1.17 4.28
CA LYS A 338 4.10 -0.79 3.27
C LYS A 338 4.29 0.72 3.22
N GLU A 339 3.24 1.49 3.46
CA GLU A 339 3.29 2.96 3.50
C GLU A 339 4.19 3.42 4.67
N PHE A 340 4.10 2.74 5.82
CA PHE A 340 4.94 3.02 6.98
C PHE A 340 6.45 2.86 6.72
N ILE A 341 6.89 1.96 5.84
CA ILE A 341 8.31 1.86 5.46
C ILE A 341 8.74 3.13 4.71
N SER A 342 7.87 3.66 3.85
CA SER A 342 8.14 4.89 3.10
C SER A 342 8.20 6.12 4.01
N LEU A 343 7.54 6.12 5.16
CA LEU A 343 7.75 7.16 6.18
C LEU A 343 9.18 7.21 6.68
N PHE A 344 9.80 6.06 6.89
CA PHE A 344 11.16 6.04 7.43
C PHE A 344 12.16 6.68 6.48
N ASP A 345 11.96 6.45 5.19
CA ASP A 345 12.68 7.15 4.14
C ASP A 345 12.45 8.66 4.23
N SER A 346 11.22 9.08 4.52
CA SER A 346 10.87 10.48 4.69
C SER A 346 11.50 11.07 5.96
N ILE A 347 11.53 10.34 7.07
CA ILE A 347 12.13 10.79 8.34
C ILE A 347 13.65 10.98 8.19
N ILE A 348 14.36 9.97 7.68
CA ILE A 348 15.82 10.02 7.58
C ILE A 348 16.29 10.93 6.46
N PHE A 349 15.68 10.82 5.27
CA PHE A 349 16.18 11.46 4.05
C PHE A 349 15.36 12.68 3.60
N SER A 350 14.34 13.12 4.34
CA SER A 350 13.66 14.40 4.08
C SER A 350 13.57 15.23 5.35
N HIS A 351 12.99 14.72 6.45
CA HIS A 351 12.76 15.51 7.66
C HIS A 351 14.04 15.99 8.31
N PHE A 352 15.05 15.12 8.46
CA PHE A 352 16.34 15.52 9.01
C PHE A 352 16.99 16.63 8.17
N ILE A 353 16.99 16.49 6.84
CA ILE A 353 17.50 17.53 5.92
C ILE A 353 16.71 18.82 6.11
N ASN A 354 15.39 18.74 6.12
CA ASN A 354 14.52 19.90 6.18
C ASN A 354 14.73 20.66 7.50
N ILE A 355 14.88 19.96 8.63
CA ILE A 355 15.20 20.59 9.91
C ILE A 355 16.58 21.25 9.84
N MET A 356 17.60 20.55 9.34
CA MET A 356 18.96 21.10 9.21
C MET A 356 18.98 22.35 8.31
N GLY A 357 18.32 22.28 7.15
CA GLY A 357 18.17 23.39 6.20
C GLY A 357 17.44 24.59 6.81
N ILE A 358 16.36 24.35 7.55
CA ILE A 358 15.64 25.41 8.29
C ILE A 358 16.58 26.09 9.29
N VAL A 359 17.34 25.33 10.08
CA VAL A 359 18.28 25.86 11.08
C VAL A 359 19.40 26.65 10.40
N MET A 360 19.99 26.13 9.32
CA MET A 360 21.07 26.78 8.58
C MET A 360 20.60 28.09 7.92
N ALA A 361 19.45 28.05 7.24
CA ALA A 361 18.82 29.21 6.61
C ALA A 361 18.45 30.29 7.64
N ALA A 362 17.81 29.89 8.75
CA ALA A 362 17.43 30.81 9.83
C ALA A 362 18.66 31.46 10.47
N THR A 363 19.67 30.66 10.82
CA THR A 363 20.93 31.18 11.40
C THR A 363 21.60 32.18 10.47
N LYS A 364 21.64 31.87 9.16
CA LYS A 364 22.27 32.75 8.18
C LYS A 364 21.50 34.07 8.03
N LEU A 365 20.18 34.05 7.90
CA LEU A 365 19.36 35.27 7.79
C LEU A 365 19.46 36.15 9.04
N VAL A 366 19.44 35.56 10.23
CA VAL A 366 19.56 36.30 11.49
C VAL A 366 20.95 36.91 11.65
N SER A 367 22.01 36.20 11.24
CA SER A 367 23.38 36.74 11.28
C SER A 367 23.57 37.96 10.37
N LEU A 368 22.84 38.04 9.26
CA LEU A 368 22.97 39.12 8.27
C LEU A 368 22.08 40.34 8.58
N HIS A 369 20.84 40.11 9.03
CA HIS A 369 19.84 41.17 9.15
C HIS A 369 19.31 41.40 10.59
N GLY A 370 19.90 40.73 11.58
CA GLY A 370 19.63 40.95 13.00
C GLY A 370 18.43 40.16 13.55
N PRO A 371 18.12 40.34 14.85
CA PRO A 371 17.18 39.47 15.58
C PRO A 371 15.70 39.68 15.22
N PHE A 372 15.33 40.77 14.56
CA PHE A 372 13.91 41.01 14.21
C PHE A 372 13.37 40.00 13.20
N LEU A 373 14.19 39.52 12.25
CA LEU A 373 13.80 38.44 11.34
C LEU A 373 13.54 37.13 12.10
N PHE A 374 14.31 36.86 13.16
CA PHE A 374 14.09 35.67 13.99
C PHE A 374 12.70 35.69 14.61
N ILE A 375 12.22 36.84 15.08
CA ILE A 375 10.89 36.99 15.69
C ILE A 375 9.79 36.67 14.66
N ILE A 376 9.92 37.17 13.43
CA ILE A 376 8.95 36.91 12.36
C ILE A 376 8.92 35.41 12.00
N MET A 377 10.09 34.79 11.89
CA MET A 377 10.21 33.34 11.61
C MET A 377 9.66 32.50 12.76
N ALA A 378 10.00 32.85 14.01
CA ALA A 378 9.50 32.16 15.20
C ALA A 378 7.97 32.27 15.31
N TYR A 379 7.39 33.42 14.99
CA TYR A 379 5.95 33.60 14.90
C TYR A 379 5.32 32.65 13.86
N GLN A 380 5.85 32.60 12.63
CA GLN A 380 5.30 31.71 11.61
C GLN A 380 5.42 30.22 11.97
N ILE A 381 6.57 29.80 12.50
CA ILE A 381 6.81 28.41 12.88
C ILE A 381 5.87 28.01 14.02
N THR A 382 5.73 28.86 15.06
CA THR A 382 4.86 28.57 16.20
C THR A 382 3.38 28.50 15.80
N PHE A 383 2.88 29.46 15.02
CA PHE A 383 1.48 29.43 14.56
C PHE A 383 1.20 28.24 13.65
N THR A 384 2.13 27.90 12.75
CA THR A 384 2.00 26.71 11.89
C THR A 384 1.97 25.43 12.74
N CYS A 385 2.83 25.32 13.75
CA CYS A 385 2.86 24.17 14.67
C CYS A 385 1.56 24.04 15.47
N VAL A 386 0.99 25.15 15.96
CA VAL A 386 -0.28 25.15 16.69
C VAL A 386 -1.45 24.73 15.79
N ILE A 387 -1.50 25.20 14.55
CA ILE A 387 -2.53 24.81 13.57
C ILE A 387 -2.42 23.31 13.29
N ASN A 388 -1.20 22.80 13.06
CA ASN A 388 -0.98 21.39 12.80
C ASN A 388 -1.36 20.51 13.98
N SER A 389 -0.94 20.86 15.20
CA SER A 389 -1.25 20.07 16.39
C SER A 389 -2.76 19.89 16.59
N LYS A 390 -3.53 20.99 16.46
CA LYS A 390 -4.99 20.94 16.54
C LYS A 390 -5.62 20.20 15.35
N GLY A 391 -5.02 20.33 14.17
CA GLY A 391 -5.49 19.66 12.96
C GLY A 391 -5.30 18.15 13.00
N THR A 392 -4.13 17.69 13.46
CA THR A 392 -3.80 16.27 13.58
C THR A 392 -4.75 15.54 14.53
N GLN A 393 -5.11 16.15 15.67
CA GLN A 393 -6.05 15.51 16.62
C GLN A 393 -7.43 15.24 15.98
N LYS A 394 -8.01 16.26 15.33
CA LYS A 394 -9.30 16.11 14.64
C LYS A 394 -9.23 15.16 13.45
N ARG A 395 -8.11 15.16 12.74
CA ARG A 395 -7.87 14.26 11.60
C ARG A 395 -7.80 12.81 12.06
N ALA A 396 -7.09 12.52 13.14
CA ALA A 396 -6.95 11.16 13.66
C ALA A 396 -8.30 10.51 14.00
N GLU A 397 -9.22 11.25 14.65
CA GLU A 397 -10.58 10.75 14.96
C GLU A 397 -11.41 10.45 13.70
N ALA A 398 -11.28 11.29 12.67
CA ALA A 398 -11.97 11.10 11.39
C ALA A 398 -11.34 9.95 10.59
N PHE A 399 -10.02 9.80 10.65
CA PHE A 399 -9.26 8.76 9.96
C PHE A 399 -9.67 7.36 10.42
N THR A 400 -9.81 7.12 11.72
CA THR A 400 -10.23 5.80 12.23
C THR A 400 -11.59 5.35 11.66
N LYS A 401 -12.53 6.29 11.48
CA LYS A 401 -13.84 6.01 10.87
C LYS A 401 -13.72 5.65 9.39
N VAL A 402 -12.87 6.36 8.65
CA VAL A 402 -12.58 6.07 7.24
C VAL A 402 -11.90 4.71 7.11
N HIS A 403 -10.89 4.43 7.92
CA HIS A 403 -10.15 3.17 7.91
C HIS A 403 -11.09 1.96 8.15
N LYS A 404 -11.99 2.05 9.14
CA LYS A 404 -12.99 1.01 9.39
C LYS A 404 -13.86 0.73 8.16
N LEU A 405 -14.42 1.77 7.54
CA LEU A 405 -15.24 1.64 6.33
C LEU A 405 -14.45 1.09 5.14
N LYS A 406 -13.16 1.43 5.02
CA LYS A 406 -12.25 0.91 4.00
C LYS A 406 -12.00 -0.60 4.19
N VAL A 407 -11.95 -1.10 5.43
CA VAL A 407 -11.86 -2.54 5.74
C VAL A 407 -13.16 -3.24 5.35
N ASP A 408 -14.31 -2.70 5.74
CA ASP A 408 -15.62 -3.26 5.41
C ASP A 408 -15.87 -3.32 3.89
N GLN A 409 -15.45 -2.27 3.16
CA GLN A 409 -15.51 -2.24 1.69
C GLN A 409 -14.66 -3.35 1.07
N GLU A 410 -13.45 -3.56 1.58
CA GLU A 410 -12.54 -4.58 1.07
C GLU A 410 -13.05 -6.01 1.33
N HIS A 411 -13.59 -6.27 2.51
CA HIS A 411 -14.27 -7.55 2.79
C HIS A 411 -15.39 -7.82 1.81
N ARG A 412 -16.29 -6.83 1.62
CA ARG A 412 -17.40 -6.98 0.70
C ARG A 412 -16.96 -7.20 -0.74
N ARG A 413 -15.90 -6.50 -1.18
CA ARG A 413 -15.29 -6.70 -2.49
C ARG A 413 -14.82 -8.14 -2.66
N GLN A 414 -14.11 -8.68 -1.67
CA GLN A 414 -13.61 -10.06 -1.73
C GLN A 414 -14.74 -11.09 -1.68
N ASP A 415 -15.77 -10.87 -0.86
CA ASP A 415 -16.94 -11.74 -0.77
C ASP A 415 -17.72 -11.76 -2.10
N GLY A 416 -17.92 -10.60 -2.72
CA GLY A 416 -18.54 -10.49 -4.04
C GLY A 416 -17.74 -11.20 -5.14
N LEU A 417 -16.41 -11.07 -5.14
CA LEU A 417 -15.54 -11.73 -6.12
C LEU A 417 -15.47 -13.26 -5.91
N ARG A 418 -15.35 -13.72 -4.65
CA ARG A 418 -15.35 -15.16 -4.33
C ARG A 418 -16.70 -15.80 -4.58
N GLY A 419 -17.78 -15.08 -4.31
CA GLY A 419 -19.17 -15.49 -4.51
C GLY A 419 -19.72 -15.20 -5.91
N TRP A 420 -18.88 -14.76 -6.87
CA TRP A 420 -19.33 -14.33 -8.19
C TRP A 420 -20.21 -15.37 -8.91
N THR A 421 -19.84 -16.65 -8.84
CA THR A 421 -20.61 -17.73 -9.49
C THR A 421 -22.00 -17.88 -8.88
N THR A 422 -22.13 -17.75 -7.55
CA THR A 422 -23.42 -17.75 -6.86
C THR A 422 -24.26 -16.54 -7.25
N LEU A 423 -23.66 -15.35 -7.27
CA LEU A 423 -24.34 -14.12 -7.68
C LEU A 423 -24.82 -14.21 -9.14
N PHE A 424 -23.99 -14.77 -10.03
CA PHE A 424 -24.35 -14.99 -11.42
C PHE A 424 -25.52 -15.97 -11.55
N ASN A 425 -25.45 -17.12 -10.88
CA ASN A 425 -26.50 -18.15 -10.93
C ASN A 425 -27.83 -17.68 -10.33
N GLN A 426 -27.80 -16.79 -9.34
CA GLN A 426 -28.99 -16.20 -8.73
C GLN A 426 -29.45 -14.91 -9.43
N ASN A 427 -28.74 -14.45 -10.47
CA ASN A 427 -28.98 -13.18 -11.15
C ASN A 427 -29.00 -11.96 -10.19
N LEU A 428 -28.08 -11.95 -9.22
CA LEU A 428 -27.95 -10.93 -8.17
C LEU A 428 -26.75 -9.99 -8.35
N ILE A 429 -26.08 -10.00 -9.51
CA ILE A 429 -24.90 -9.16 -9.75
C ILE A 429 -25.23 -7.67 -9.59
N GLU A 430 -26.33 -7.19 -10.18
CA GLU A 430 -26.77 -5.80 -10.04
C GLU A 430 -27.10 -5.45 -8.58
N HIS A 431 -27.74 -6.37 -7.86
CA HIS A 431 -28.04 -6.19 -6.44
C HIS A 431 -26.77 -6.06 -5.59
N GLU A 432 -25.74 -6.87 -5.87
CA GLU A 432 -24.46 -6.76 -5.16
C GLU A 432 -23.71 -5.48 -5.54
N ILE A 433 -23.80 -5.00 -6.79
CA ILE A 433 -23.24 -3.71 -7.21
C ILE A 433 -23.92 -2.56 -6.44
N ASP A 434 -25.25 -2.56 -6.33
CA ASP A 434 -25.99 -1.55 -5.58
C ASP A 434 -25.62 -1.55 -4.09
N CYS A 435 -25.53 -2.74 -3.51
CA CYS A 435 -25.06 -2.94 -2.15
C CYS A 435 -23.62 -2.44 -1.93
N PHE A 436 -22.70 -2.75 -2.84
CA PHE A 436 -21.32 -2.26 -2.80
C PHE A 436 -21.27 -0.73 -2.97
N ARG A 437 -22.15 -0.16 -3.78
CA ARG A 437 -22.31 1.30 -3.95
C ARG A 437 -22.76 1.96 -2.66
N LEU A 438 -23.63 1.35 -1.86
CA LEU A 438 -24.04 1.88 -0.55
C LEU A 438 -22.87 1.97 0.43
N VAL A 439 -22.07 0.90 0.56
CA VAL A 439 -20.87 0.89 1.41
C VAL A 439 -19.85 1.93 0.93
N THR A 440 -19.62 1.98 -0.38
CA THR A 440 -18.71 2.95 -0.99
C THR A 440 -19.20 4.39 -0.82
N GLY A 441 -20.51 4.63 -0.89
CA GLY A 441 -21.11 5.94 -0.65
C GLY A 441 -20.85 6.44 0.78
N ALA A 442 -21.02 5.56 1.78
CA ALA A 442 -20.72 5.89 3.17
C ALA A 442 -19.23 6.22 3.38
N LEU A 443 -18.32 5.48 2.72
CA LEU A 443 -16.89 5.77 2.73
C LEU A 443 -16.59 7.15 2.11
N ILE A 444 -17.08 7.42 0.91
CA ILE A 444 -16.88 8.69 0.20
C ILE A 444 -17.39 9.87 1.05
N ASP A 445 -18.52 9.73 1.73
CA ASP A 445 -19.04 10.80 2.58
C ASP A 445 -18.15 11.09 3.81
N GLN A 446 -17.45 10.09 4.34
CA GLN A 446 -16.46 10.30 5.39
C GLN A 446 -15.15 10.87 4.85
N GLU A 447 -14.68 10.39 3.69
CA GLU A 447 -13.50 10.94 3.00
C GLU A 447 -13.71 12.41 2.66
N ARG A 448 -14.89 12.80 2.14
CA ARG A 448 -15.23 14.20 1.87
C ARG A 448 -15.12 15.08 3.11
N LYS A 449 -15.53 14.58 4.29
CA LYS A 449 -15.40 15.32 5.55
C LYS A 449 -13.94 15.45 5.97
N LEU A 450 -13.15 14.38 5.82
CA LEU A 450 -11.71 14.37 6.08
C LEU A 450 -10.98 15.37 5.17
N ASP A 451 -11.27 15.34 3.87
CA ASP A 451 -10.69 16.25 2.88
C ASP A 451 -11.11 17.70 3.12
N SER A 452 -12.37 17.95 3.42
CA SER A 452 -12.85 19.30 3.76
C SER A 452 -12.10 19.84 5.00
N CYS A 453 -11.88 18.98 5.99
CA CYS A 453 -11.10 19.31 7.18
C CYS A 453 -9.64 19.65 6.80
N ARG A 454 -9.01 18.84 5.94
CA ARG A 454 -7.65 19.07 5.42
C ARG A 454 -7.54 20.39 4.64
N LEU A 455 -8.46 20.66 3.72
CA LEU A 455 -8.50 21.88 2.91
C LEU A 455 -8.60 23.14 3.79
N ASN A 456 -9.45 23.12 4.81
CA ASN A 456 -9.60 24.23 5.75
C ASN A 456 -8.31 24.49 6.55
N PHE A 457 -7.61 23.44 6.98
CA PHE A 457 -6.32 23.59 7.66
C PHE A 457 -5.21 24.10 6.72
N CYS A 458 -5.15 23.59 5.49
CA CYS A 458 -4.24 24.10 4.47
C CYS A 458 -4.47 25.59 4.18
N LEU A 459 -5.74 26.01 4.09
CA LEU A 459 -6.10 27.42 3.90
C LEU A 459 -5.63 28.28 5.07
N ALA A 460 -5.87 27.85 6.32
CA ALA A 460 -5.38 28.56 7.51
C ALA A 460 -3.85 28.69 7.51
N GLN A 461 -3.13 27.62 7.15
CA GLN A 461 -1.67 27.62 7.06
C GLN A 461 -1.15 28.56 5.97
N ASN A 462 -1.79 28.58 4.80
CA ASN A 462 -1.40 29.48 3.70
C ASN A 462 -1.60 30.95 4.07
N ILE A 463 -2.65 31.29 4.83
CA ILE A 463 -2.87 32.66 5.32
C ILE A 463 -1.73 33.08 6.27
N VAL A 464 -1.38 32.23 7.25
CA VAL A 464 -0.27 32.50 8.19
C VAL A 464 1.05 32.67 7.44
N SER A 465 1.29 31.84 6.43
CA SER A 465 2.45 31.94 5.56
C SER A 465 2.52 33.29 4.85
N PHE A 466 1.44 33.67 4.16
CA PHE A 466 1.36 34.91 3.40
C PHE A 466 1.60 36.12 4.29
N CYS A 467 1.00 36.14 5.49
CA CYS A 467 1.21 37.22 6.46
C CYS A 467 2.67 37.37 6.86
N GLY A 468 3.39 36.28 7.16
CA GLY A 468 4.79 36.41 7.56
C GLY A 468 5.75 36.65 6.39
N VAL A 469 5.45 36.15 5.18
CA VAL A 469 6.17 36.52 3.94
C VAL A 469 6.05 38.03 3.74
N ALA A 470 4.84 38.58 3.79
CA ALA A 470 4.59 40.01 3.65
C ALA A 470 5.31 40.82 4.74
N ALA A 471 5.23 40.41 6.00
CA ALA A 471 5.91 41.09 7.11
C ALA A 471 7.44 41.12 6.93
N GLY A 472 8.05 40.00 6.54
CA GLY A 472 9.50 39.96 6.34
C GLY A 472 9.94 40.73 5.08
N TYR A 473 9.15 40.75 4.00
CA TYR A 473 9.43 41.64 2.86
C TYR A 473 9.33 43.11 3.25
N SER A 474 8.30 43.52 4.01
CA SER A 474 8.19 44.89 4.50
C SER A 474 9.38 45.29 5.37
N PHE A 475 9.87 44.38 6.23
CA PHE A 475 11.07 44.61 7.04
C PHE A 475 12.33 44.76 6.19
N MET A 476 12.52 43.91 5.18
CA MET A 476 13.68 43.99 4.29
C MET A 476 13.67 45.25 3.41
N ILE A 477 12.50 45.67 2.92
CA ILE A 477 12.33 46.92 2.17
C ILE A 477 12.63 48.12 3.08
N TYR A 478 12.19 48.09 4.34
CA TYR A 478 12.51 49.13 5.31
C TYR A 478 14.03 49.25 5.56
N ARG A 479 14.72 48.12 5.72
CA ARG A 479 16.19 48.10 5.86
C ARG A 479 16.93 48.58 4.61
N TYR A 480 16.42 48.26 3.43
CA TYR A 480 16.93 48.79 2.17
C TYR A 480 16.77 50.31 2.11
N GLY A 481 15.61 50.84 2.52
CA GLY A 481 15.36 52.29 2.60
C GLY A 481 16.28 53.03 3.57
N GLN A 482 16.83 52.34 4.58
CA GLN A 482 17.84 52.88 5.51
C GLN A 482 19.29 52.75 4.99
N GLY A 483 19.50 52.15 3.82
CA GLY A 483 20.84 51.82 3.31
C GLY A 483 21.54 50.68 4.07
N ALA A 484 20.83 49.96 4.92
CA ALA A 484 21.37 48.90 5.78
C ALA A 484 21.24 47.48 5.18
N ALA A 485 20.78 47.37 3.93
CA ALA A 485 20.66 46.14 3.16
C ALA A 485 20.87 46.43 1.66
N THR A 486 21.41 45.47 0.91
CA THR A 486 21.65 45.60 -0.54
C THR A 486 20.50 45.04 -1.39
N VAL A 487 20.58 45.22 -2.71
CA VAL A 487 19.64 44.58 -3.65
C VAL A 487 19.87 43.05 -3.67
N GLY A 488 21.11 42.59 -3.52
CA GLY A 488 21.44 41.18 -3.34
C GLY A 488 20.81 40.58 -2.09
N ASP A 489 20.78 41.31 -0.97
CA ASP A 489 20.15 40.86 0.28
C ASP A 489 18.64 40.64 0.14
N LEU A 490 17.94 41.46 -0.65
CA LEU A 490 16.51 41.29 -0.93
C LEU A 490 16.22 40.00 -1.71
N VAL A 491 17.10 39.66 -2.67
CA VAL A 491 16.97 38.41 -3.45
C VAL A 491 17.43 37.20 -2.64
N LEU A 492 18.45 37.36 -1.79
CA LEU A 492 18.85 36.34 -0.83
C LEU A 492 17.68 36.00 0.10
N TYR A 493 17.05 37.01 0.68
CA TYR A 493 15.85 36.81 1.49
C TYR A 493 14.76 36.08 0.69
N THR A 494 14.46 36.50 -0.54
CA THR A 494 13.45 35.86 -1.38
C THR A 494 13.72 34.36 -1.61
N SER A 495 14.98 34.01 -1.93
CA SER A 495 15.36 32.62 -2.23
C SER A 495 15.45 31.73 -0.98
N VAL A 496 16.12 32.22 0.08
CA VAL A 496 16.26 31.50 1.35
C VAL A 496 14.90 31.35 2.04
N TRP A 497 14.04 32.38 1.99
CA TRP A 497 12.71 32.32 2.57
C TRP A 497 11.78 31.35 1.84
N ALA A 498 11.81 31.34 0.50
CA ALA A 498 11.00 30.41 -0.29
C ALA A 498 11.39 28.95 -0.02
N THR A 499 12.69 28.65 0.08
CA THR A 499 13.18 27.31 0.42
C THR A 499 12.85 26.93 1.86
N LEU A 500 13.02 27.84 2.83
CA LEU A 500 12.62 27.61 4.21
C LEU A 500 11.12 27.31 4.34
N TRP A 501 10.27 28.06 3.64
CA TRP A 501 8.82 27.83 3.65
C TRP A 501 8.46 26.48 3.01
N MET A 502 9.10 26.11 1.90
CA MET A 502 8.89 24.81 1.27
C MET A 502 9.19 23.66 2.24
N ARG A 503 10.31 23.75 2.97
CA ARG A 503 10.74 22.75 3.97
C ARG A 503 9.78 22.66 5.16
N ILE A 504 9.32 23.81 5.68
CA ILE A 504 8.29 23.85 6.74
C ILE A 504 6.97 23.25 6.24
N GLY A 505 6.58 23.55 5.00
CA GLY A 505 5.39 23.00 4.37
C GLY A 505 5.46 21.49 4.23
N GLU A 506 6.62 20.94 3.84
CA GLU A 506 6.84 19.50 3.72
C GLU A 506 6.78 18.80 5.10
N LEU A 507 7.46 19.33 6.11
CA LEU A 507 7.38 18.85 7.50
C LEU A 507 5.94 18.91 8.04
N THR A 508 5.22 19.98 7.73
CA THR A 508 3.83 20.16 8.16
C THR A 508 2.90 19.13 7.54
N ARG A 509 3.03 18.85 6.24
CA ARG A 509 2.16 17.90 5.55
C ARG A 509 2.38 16.47 6.01
N THR A 510 3.61 16.14 6.34
CA THR A 510 4.03 14.78 6.69
C THR A 510 3.75 14.40 8.14
N ILE A 511 3.59 15.34 9.08
CA ILE A 511 3.25 15.01 10.47
C ILE A 511 1.89 14.30 10.59
N PRO A 512 0.79 14.79 9.97
CA PRO A 512 -0.46 14.07 9.95
C PRO A 512 -0.36 12.72 9.23
N ASP A 513 0.33 12.66 8.10
CA ASP A 513 0.51 11.41 7.34
C ASP A 513 1.29 10.38 8.18
N LEU A 514 2.27 10.83 8.98
CA LEU A 514 2.99 9.98 9.94
C LEU A 514 2.05 9.34 10.97
N VAL A 515 1.07 10.09 11.46
CA VAL A 515 0.08 9.56 12.40
C VAL A 515 -0.80 8.52 11.71
N ASP A 516 -1.30 8.81 10.52
CA ASP A 516 -2.16 7.92 9.75
C ASP A 516 -1.43 6.60 9.44
N ASP A 517 -0.21 6.65 8.92
CA ASP A 517 0.60 5.47 8.60
C ASP A 517 1.00 4.65 9.85
N LEU A 518 1.17 5.30 11.02
CA LEU A 518 1.35 4.59 12.30
C LEU A 518 0.07 3.83 12.70
N LEU A 519 -1.11 4.40 12.46
CA LEU A 519 -2.38 3.73 12.73
C LEU A 519 -2.55 2.52 11.79
N ASP A 520 -2.21 2.69 10.51
CA ASP A 520 -2.29 1.68 9.45
C ASP A 520 -1.29 0.52 9.64
N ALA A 521 -0.09 0.80 10.13
CA ALA A 521 0.92 -0.23 10.41
C ALA A 521 0.73 -0.96 11.76
N ALA A 522 -0.16 -0.49 12.63
CA ALA A 522 -0.35 -1.08 13.95
C ALA A 522 -0.89 -2.52 13.94
N PRO A 523 -1.83 -2.93 13.07
CA PRO A 523 -2.25 -4.33 12.98
C PRO A 523 -1.07 -5.26 12.68
N LEU A 524 -0.22 -4.91 11.71
CA LEU A 524 0.96 -5.70 11.40
C LEU A 524 1.96 -5.70 12.56
N ARG A 525 2.19 -4.56 13.22
CA ARG A 525 3.04 -4.48 14.42
C ARG A 525 2.63 -5.52 15.46
N ARG A 526 1.33 -5.64 15.77
CA ARG A 526 0.82 -6.62 16.74
C ARG A 526 1.11 -8.06 16.31
N VAL A 527 1.05 -8.36 15.01
CA VAL A 527 1.45 -9.66 14.46
C VAL A 527 2.95 -9.90 14.64
N LEU A 528 3.79 -8.89 14.41
CA LEU A 528 5.24 -9.00 14.55
C LEU A 528 5.68 -9.15 16.02
N GLU A 529 5.04 -8.43 16.95
CA GLU A 529 5.28 -8.52 18.40
C GLU A 529 4.86 -9.86 18.99
N ARG A 530 3.86 -10.50 18.40
CA ARG A 530 3.35 -11.76 18.90
C ARG A 530 4.44 -12.84 18.85
N SER A 531 4.81 -13.31 20.03
CA SER A 531 5.52 -14.58 20.18
C SER A 531 4.53 -15.72 19.90
N SER A 532 5.02 -16.79 19.27
CA SER A 532 4.23 -18.00 19.06
C SER A 532 3.67 -18.49 20.41
N ALA A 533 2.37 -18.72 20.51
CA ALA A 533 1.73 -19.11 21.78
C ALA A 533 2.17 -20.52 22.23
N VAL A 534 2.59 -21.35 21.28
CA VAL A 534 3.11 -22.70 21.53
C VAL A 534 4.53 -22.58 22.08
N GLN A 535 4.67 -22.59 23.41
CA GLN A 535 5.98 -22.75 24.07
C GLN A 535 6.47 -24.17 23.81
N THR A 536 7.62 -24.30 23.17
CA THR A 536 8.23 -25.61 22.91
C THR A 536 9.39 -25.82 23.87
N SER A 537 9.47 -27.03 24.45
CA SER A 537 10.62 -27.41 25.29
C SER A 537 11.88 -27.68 24.46
N GLY A 538 11.78 -27.62 23.12
CA GLY A 538 12.84 -27.96 22.17
C GLY A 538 13.00 -29.47 21.94
N ALA A 539 12.19 -30.31 22.58
CA ALA A 539 12.25 -31.76 22.40
C ALA A 539 11.76 -32.18 21.01
N GLU A 540 12.49 -33.10 20.36
CA GLU A 540 12.01 -33.79 19.16
C GLU A 540 11.12 -34.96 19.55
N LEU A 541 10.11 -35.25 18.71
CA LEU A 541 9.29 -36.44 18.89
C LEU A 541 10.14 -37.70 18.64
N LEU A 542 10.26 -38.57 19.62
CA LEU A 542 10.79 -39.92 19.41
C LEU A 542 9.66 -40.79 18.90
N CYS A 543 9.47 -40.84 17.58
CA CYS A 543 8.36 -41.62 17.01
C CYS A 543 8.69 -43.12 17.00
N GLY A 544 7.84 -43.90 17.67
CA GLY A 544 7.89 -45.35 17.72
C GLY A 544 6.83 -45.98 16.82
N GLU A 545 5.80 -46.55 17.44
CA GLU A 545 4.78 -47.36 16.76
C GLU A 545 3.52 -46.56 16.37
N GLY A 546 3.33 -45.34 16.89
CA GLY A 546 2.22 -44.46 16.53
C GLY A 546 0.96 -44.63 17.38
N SER A 547 1.08 -44.87 18.69
CA SER A 547 -0.04 -44.80 19.64
C SER A 547 -0.51 -43.36 19.83
N LEU A 548 -1.81 -43.16 20.06
CA LEU A 548 -2.41 -41.85 20.33
C LEU A 548 -3.30 -41.93 21.57
N ASP A 549 -2.98 -41.15 22.60
CA ASP A 549 -3.76 -41.09 23.84
C ASP A 549 -4.22 -39.66 24.12
N LEU A 550 -5.50 -39.51 24.44
CA LEU A 550 -6.11 -38.26 24.88
C LEU A 550 -6.56 -38.46 26.33
N HIS A 551 -6.10 -37.58 27.21
CA HIS A 551 -6.43 -37.59 28.62
C HIS A 551 -7.13 -36.30 29.01
N ASP A 552 -8.41 -36.43 29.36
CA ASP A 552 -9.25 -35.36 29.89
C ASP A 552 -9.23 -34.07 29.06
N VAL A 553 -9.26 -34.22 27.74
CA VAL A 553 -9.08 -33.13 26.79
C VAL A 553 -10.37 -32.31 26.69
N SER A 554 -10.26 -31.01 26.99
CA SER A 554 -11.34 -30.05 26.74
C SER A 554 -10.85 -28.91 25.86
N PHE A 555 -11.73 -28.39 25.00
CA PHE A 555 -11.41 -27.27 24.12
C PHE A 555 -12.63 -26.39 23.85
N THR A 556 -12.41 -25.09 23.94
CA THR A 556 -13.40 -24.04 23.68
C THR A 556 -12.81 -23.06 22.68
N TYR A 557 -13.53 -22.79 21.58
CA TYR A 557 -13.13 -21.72 20.66
C TYR A 557 -13.26 -20.38 21.39
N PRO A 558 -12.34 -19.41 21.22
CA PRO A 558 -12.39 -18.18 22.01
C PRO A 558 -13.61 -17.28 21.70
N ALA A 559 -14.34 -17.58 20.62
CA ALA A 559 -15.59 -16.91 20.24
C ALA A 559 -16.86 -17.57 20.84
N ARG A 560 -16.73 -18.62 21.64
CA ARG A 560 -17.83 -19.37 22.25
C ARG A 560 -17.59 -19.53 23.74
N ASP A 561 -18.67 -19.49 24.51
CA ASP A 561 -18.61 -19.77 25.95
C ASP A 561 -18.73 -21.28 26.25
N THR A 562 -19.23 -22.07 25.30
CA THR A 562 -19.45 -23.51 25.47
C THR A 562 -18.31 -24.35 24.86
N PRO A 563 -17.84 -25.39 25.58
CA PRO A 563 -16.80 -26.28 25.07
C PRO A 563 -17.31 -27.10 23.88
N VAL A 564 -16.47 -27.24 22.86
CA VAL A 564 -16.75 -28.10 21.70
C VAL A 564 -16.31 -29.53 21.97
N VAL A 565 -15.27 -29.71 22.77
CA VAL A 565 -14.82 -30.98 23.31
C VAL A 565 -14.77 -30.82 24.83
N ASP A 566 -15.41 -31.71 25.56
CA ASP A 566 -15.59 -31.63 27.01
C ASP A 566 -15.12 -32.92 27.69
N HIS A 567 -13.98 -32.86 28.38
CA HIS A 567 -13.38 -33.94 29.19
C HIS A 567 -13.23 -35.27 28.42
N LEU A 568 -12.81 -35.19 27.15
CA LEU A 568 -12.67 -36.35 26.27
C LEU A 568 -11.42 -37.16 26.64
N SER A 569 -11.61 -38.43 26.96
CA SER A 569 -10.51 -39.39 27.14
C SER A 569 -10.66 -40.57 26.18
N MET A 570 -9.62 -40.85 25.39
CA MET A 570 -9.59 -41.98 24.47
C MET A 570 -8.15 -42.43 24.19
N SER A 571 -7.95 -43.72 23.99
CA SER A 571 -6.64 -44.32 23.66
C SER A 571 -6.75 -45.13 22.38
N ILE A 572 -5.87 -44.90 21.41
CA ILE A 572 -5.77 -45.63 20.15
C ILE A 572 -4.45 -46.38 20.12
N LYS A 573 -4.54 -47.70 19.99
CA LYS A 573 -3.38 -48.59 19.92
C LYS A 573 -2.61 -48.40 18.62
N PRO A 574 -1.28 -48.66 18.62
CA PRO A 574 -0.49 -48.65 17.39
C PRO A 574 -1.07 -49.56 16.30
N GLY A 575 -1.10 -49.07 15.07
CA GLY A 575 -1.59 -49.83 13.91
C GLY A 575 -3.10 -50.01 13.84
N ALA A 576 -3.85 -49.51 14.83
CA ALA A 576 -5.30 -49.62 14.83
C ALA A 576 -5.94 -48.69 13.80
N LYS A 577 -6.99 -49.19 13.13
CA LYS A 577 -7.83 -48.43 12.21
C LYS A 577 -9.10 -48.03 12.93
N VAL A 578 -9.28 -46.75 13.17
CA VAL A 578 -10.41 -46.18 13.92
C VAL A 578 -11.28 -45.29 13.03
N ALA A 579 -12.59 -45.55 13.01
CA ALA A 579 -13.57 -44.68 12.37
C ALA A 579 -14.26 -43.79 13.41
N LEU A 580 -14.29 -42.48 13.16
CA LEU A 580 -14.94 -41.46 13.97
C LEU A 580 -16.21 -40.97 13.25
N ILE A 581 -17.37 -41.23 13.85
CA ILE A 581 -18.69 -40.94 13.27
C ILE A 581 -19.44 -40.00 14.21
N GLY A 582 -20.36 -39.20 13.68
CA GLY A 582 -21.29 -38.42 14.49
C GLY A 582 -21.93 -37.28 13.69
N PRO A 583 -22.96 -36.61 14.24
CA PRO A 583 -23.58 -35.45 13.61
C PRO A 583 -22.59 -34.35 13.21
N SER A 584 -22.95 -33.52 12.24
CA SER A 584 -22.20 -32.30 11.96
C SER A 584 -22.22 -31.37 13.18
N GLY A 585 -21.06 -30.79 13.53
CA GLY A 585 -20.95 -29.88 14.67
C GLY A 585 -20.61 -30.53 16.02
N THR A 586 -20.47 -31.86 16.11
CA THR A 586 -20.06 -32.55 17.35
C THR A 586 -18.58 -32.43 17.72
N GLY A 587 -17.78 -31.72 16.92
CA GLY A 587 -16.37 -31.47 17.22
C GLY A 587 -15.38 -32.44 16.56
N LYS A 588 -15.79 -33.33 15.65
CA LYS A 588 -14.91 -34.27 14.92
C LYS A 588 -13.68 -33.59 14.30
N SER A 589 -13.89 -32.61 13.42
CA SER A 589 -12.77 -31.87 12.79
C SER A 589 -11.99 -31.04 13.81
N THR A 590 -12.61 -30.57 14.89
CA THR A 590 -11.89 -29.89 16.00
C THR A 590 -10.94 -30.85 16.71
N LEU A 591 -11.36 -32.10 16.95
CA LEU A 591 -10.51 -33.15 17.51
C LEU A 591 -9.30 -33.41 16.62
N LEU A 592 -9.51 -33.54 15.31
CA LEU A 592 -8.42 -33.71 14.35
C LEU A 592 -7.43 -32.53 14.37
N LYS A 593 -7.94 -31.30 14.47
CA LYS A 593 -7.12 -30.09 14.61
C LYS A 593 -6.30 -30.08 15.90
N LEU A 594 -6.83 -30.61 17.00
CA LEU A 594 -6.08 -30.75 18.26
C LEU A 594 -4.97 -31.79 18.15
N VAL A 595 -5.24 -32.94 17.54
CA VAL A 595 -4.23 -34.00 17.32
C VAL A 595 -3.12 -33.52 16.37
N MET A 596 -3.49 -32.78 15.33
CA MET A 596 -2.52 -32.14 14.41
C MET A 596 -1.81 -30.92 15.03
N ARG A 597 -2.12 -30.58 16.29
CA ARG A 597 -1.60 -29.42 17.01
C ARG A 597 -1.83 -28.11 16.25
N TYR A 598 -2.89 -28.05 15.45
CA TYR A 598 -3.37 -26.80 14.89
C TYR A 598 -3.93 -25.89 16.00
N MET A 599 -4.44 -26.49 17.06
CA MET A 599 -4.89 -25.84 18.28
C MET A 599 -4.33 -26.58 19.49
N SER A 600 -4.21 -25.87 20.62
CA SER A 600 -3.87 -26.49 21.90
C SER A 600 -5.16 -26.68 22.71
N PRO A 601 -5.29 -27.80 23.45
CA PRO A 601 -6.44 -27.99 24.33
C PRO A 601 -6.45 -26.96 25.46
N SER A 602 -7.63 -26.62 25.96
CA SER A 602 -7.79 -25.72 27.11
C SER A 602 -7.39 -26.43 28.42
N THR A 603 -7.73 -27.72 28.54
CA THR A 603 -7.32 -28.61 29.63
C THR A 603 -7.06 -30.01 29.09
N GLY A 604 -6.31 -30.81 29.83
CA GLY A 604 -5.93 -32.18 29.44
C GLY A 604 -4.67 -32.23 28.59
N THR A 605 -4.30 -33.44 28.17
CA THR A 605 -3.05 -33.72 27.44
C THR A 605 -3.28 -34.69 26.30
N ILE A 606 -2.55 -34.49 25.19
CA ILE A 606 -2.55 -35.39 24.03
C ILE A 606 -1.15 -35.98 23.90
N LEU A 607 -1.06 -37.30 23.95
CA LEU A 607 0.20 -38.04 23.89
C LEU A 607 0.28 -38.79 22.56
N ILE A 608 1.44 -38.75 21.91
CA ILE A 608 1.81 -39.67 20.82
C ILE A 608 2.99 -40.51 21.30
N ASP A 609 2.86 -41.83 21.29
CA ASP A 609 3.88 -42.74 21.83
C ASP A 609 4.31 -42.38 23.26
N GLY A 610 3.32 -42.02 24.09
CA GLY A 610 3.52 -41.60 25.48
C GLY A 610 4.15 -40.22 25.68
N GLN A 611 4.45 -39.49 24.60
CA GLN A 611 5.04 -38.14 24.65
C GLN A 611 3.97 -37.08 24.42
N ASP A 612 3.90 -36.09 25.32
CA ASP A 612 2.98 -34.96 25.17
C ASP A 612 3.37 -34.09 23.98
N ILE A 613 2.44 -33.98 23.02
CA ILE A 613 2.65 -33.20 21.79
C ILE A 613 2.77 -31.70 22.07
N SER A 614 2.29 -31.23 23.23
CA SER A 614 2.42 -29.84 23.66
C SER A 614 3.89 -29.43 23.84
N ASN A 615 4.76 -30.37 24.22
CA ASN A 615 6.17 -30.11 24.55
C ASN A 615 7.12 -30.19 23.34
N ILE A 616 6.68 -30.78 22.23
CA ILE A 616 7.50 -31.03 21.03
C ILE A 616 7.79 -29.72 20.29
N ASP A 617 8.90 -29.58 19.59
CA ASP A 617 9.11 -28.41 18.73
C ASP A 617 8.09 -28.32 17.58
N LYS A 618 7.55 -27.12 17.32
CA LYS A 618 6.55 -26.86 16.26
C LYS A 618 7.11 -27.08 14.86
N ASN A 619 8.41 -26.84 14.70
CA ASN A 619 9.15 -27.06 13.47
C ASN A 619 9.77 -28.46 13.40
N SER A 620 9.39 -29.36 14.34
CA SER A 620 9.90 -30.72 14.36
C SER A 620 9.57 -31.42 13.04
N GLN A 621 10.60 -31.60 12.21
CA GLN A 621 10.48 -32.34 10.97
C GLN A 621 10.04 -33.79 11.24
N VAL A 622 10.38 -34.32 12.41
CA VAL A 622 10.00 -35.68 12.82
C VAL A 622 8.49 -35.75 13.04
N PHE A 623 7.88 -34.84 13.79
CA PHE A 623 6.42 -34.79 13.96
C PHE A 623 5.70 -34.70 12.60
N HIS A 624 6.11 -33.73 11.78
CA HIS A 624 5.48 -33.51 10.47
C HIS A 624 5.71 -34.67 9.49
N LYS A 625 6.76 -35.48 9.63
CA LYS A 625 6.93 -36.72 8.83
C LYS A 625 6.08 -37.86 9.38
N SER A 626 6.00 -37.98 10.70
CA SER A 626 5.33 -39.09 11.39
C SER A 626 3.81 -38.99 11.41
N VAL A 627 3.24 -37.79 11.33
CA VAL A 627 1.79 -37.59 11.29
C VAL A 627 1.37 -37.02 9.93
N GLY A 628 0.48 -37.71 9.23
CA GLY A 628 -0.12 -37.25 7.97
C GLY A 628 -1.59 -36.92 8.18
N MET A 629 -2.03 -35.80 7.58
CA MET A 629 -3.43 -35.41 7.56
C MET A 629 -3.87 -35.20 6.12
N MET A 630 -5.03 -35.74 5.77
CA MET A 630 -5.79 -35.35 4.60
C MET A 630 -6.98 -34.49 5.07
N PRO A 631 -7.00 -33.18 4.76
CA PRO A 631 -8.13 -32.33 5.11
C PRO A 631 -9.32 -32.59 4.17
N GLN A 632 -10.53 -32.23 4.62
CA GLN A 632 -11.77 -32.37 3.85
C GLN A 632 -11.69 -31.71 2.46
N ILE A 633 -11.10 -30.51 2.39
CA ILE A 633 -10.84 -29.80 1.14
C ILE A 633 -9.32 -29.60 1.01
N PRO A 634 -8.64 -30.37 0.15
CA PRO A 634 -7.20 -30.23 -0.03
C PRO A 634 -6.85 -28.91 -0.73
N HIS A 635 -5.83 -28.23 -0.21
CA HIS A 635 -5.25 -27.08 -0.88
C HIS A 635 -4.27 -27.54 -1.96
N ILE A 636 -4.47 -27.03 -3.17
CA ILE A 636 -3.62 -27.31 -4.33
C ILE A 636 -2.92 -26.01 -4.72
N PHE A 637 -1.60 -26.06 -4.78
CA PHE A 637 -0.80 -24.91 -5.18
C PHE A 637 -0.84 -24.76 -6.70
N ASN A 638 -0.80 -23.50 -7.17
CA ASN A 638 -0.73 -23.19 -8.60
C ASN A 638 0.69 -23.45 -9.15
N THR A 639 1.08 -24.72 -9.14
CA THR A 639 2.36 -25.26 -9.61
C THR A 639 2.08 -26.51 -10.45
N THR A 640 3.13 -27.22 -10.89
CA THR A 640 2.93 -28.46 -11.66
C THR A 640 2.34 -29.57 -10.78
N VAL A 641 1.72 -30.58 -11.42
CA VAL A 641 1.24 -31.79 -10.70
C VAL A 641 2.40 -32.48 -9.99
N MET A 642 3.54 -32.59 -10.66
CA MET A 642 4.77 -33.15 -10.12
C MET A 642 5.20 -32.47 -8.82
N GLU A 643 5.29 -31.14 -8.83
CA GLU A 643 5.68 -30.35 -7.67
C GLU A 643 4.67 -30.48 -6.53
N ASN A 644 3.36 -30.46 -6.84
CA ASN A 644 2.30 -30.65 -5.85
C ASN A 644 2.41 -31.99 -5.14
N VAL A 645 2.66 -33.10 -5.85
CA VAL A 645 2.76 -34.43 -5.23
C VAL A 645 4.08 -34.56 -4.45
N ARG A 646 5.20 -34.04 -4.95
CA ARG A 646 6.50 -34.02 -4.24
C ARG A 646 6.46 -33.25 -2.91
N MET A 647 5.43 -32.44 -2.64
CA MET A 647 5.26 -31.82 -1.31
C MET A 647 5.11 -32.85 -0.19
N GLY A 648 4.62 -34.07 -0.49
CA GLY A 648 4.56 -35.17 0.49
C GLY A 648 5.95 -35.66 0.93
N LYS A 649 6.95 -35.58 0.03
CA LYS A 649 8.36 -35.93 0.28
C LYS A 649 9.26 -35.17 -0.70
N LYS A 650 9.86 -34.06 -0.23
CA LYS A 650 10.60 -33.11 -1.09
C LYS A 650 11.70 -33.74 -1.95
N ASN A 651 12.38 -34.76 -1.43
CA ASN A 651 13.50 -35.43 -2.12
C ASN A 651 13.07 -36.74 -2.80
N ALA A 652 11.78 -36.90 -3.11
CA ALA A 652 11.29 -38.08 -3.81
C ALA A 652 11.78 -38.14 -5.26
N SER A 653 12.11 -39.34 -5.73
CA SER A 653 12.38 -39.55 -7.16
C SER A 653 11.07 -39.54 -7.96
N ASP A 654 11.17 -39.30 -9.26
CA ASP A 654 10.01 -39.29 -10.17
C ASP A 654 9.26 -40.62 -10.14
N GLU A 655 9.98 -41.74 -10.02
CA GLU A 655 9.38 -43.07 -9.92
C GLU A 655 8.59 -43.26 -8.61
N GLU A 656 9.08 -42.71 -7.49
CA GLU A 656 8.32 -42.71 -6.24
C GLU A 656 7.01 -41.92 -6.40
N VAL A 657 7.07 -40.76 -7.07
CA VAL A 657 5.89 -39.94 -7.37
C VAL A 657 4.91 -40.70 -8.27
N TYR A 658 5.39 -41.33 -9.35
CA TYR A 658 4.55 -42.11 -10.25
C TYR A 658 3.89 -43.28 -9.55
N ALA A 659 4.64 -43.99 -8.70
CA ALA A 659 4.11 -45.08 -7.91
C ALA A 659 3.05 -44.59 -6.89
N ALA A 660 3.24 -43.42 -6.29
CA ALA A 660 2.24 -42.82 -5.39
C ALA A 660 0.96 -42.44 -6.14
N CYS A 661 1.07 -41.82 -7.33
CA CYS A 661 -0.08 -41.49 -8.17
C CYS A 661 -0.82 -42.71 -8.72
N ARG A 662 -0.12 -43.81 -8.99
CA ARG A 662 -0.74 -45.10 -9.37
C ARG A 662 -1.57 -45.67 -8.23
N ARG A 663 -1.05 -45.68 -7.00
CA ARG A 663 -1.80 -46.11 -5.80
C ARG A 663 -3.02 -45.24 -5.53
N ALA A 664 -2.92 -43.94 -5.83
CA ALA A 664 -4.02 -43.00 -5.72
C ALA A 664 -4.99 -43.01 -6.92
N MET A 665 -4.82 -43.93 -7.89
CA MET A 665 -5.70 -44.05 -9.06
C MET A 665 -5.84 -42.76 -9.89
N ILE A 666 -4.75 -41.98 -10.02
CA ILE A 666 -4.75 -40.73 -10.79
C ILE A 666 -3.67 -40.66 -11.87
N HIS A 667 -2.75 -41.63 -11.90
CA HIS A 667 -1.65 -41.66 -12.87
C HIS A 667 -2.12 -41.53 -14.33
N ASP A 668 -3.09 -42.33 -14.73
CA ASP A 668 -3.58 -42.37 -16.12
C ASP A 668 -4.29 -41.08 -16.49
N THR A 669 -5.03 -40.49 -15.54
CA THR A 669 -5.67 -39.18 -15.70
C THR A 669 -4.63 -38.08 -15.90
N ILE A 670 -3.51 -38.12 -15.16
CA ILE A 670 -2.42 -37.14 -15.31
C ILE A 670 -1.76 -37.29 -16.68
N ILE A 671 -1.41 -38.52 -17.09
CA ILE A 671 -0.74 -38.78 -18.37
C ILE A 671 -1.62 -38.38 -19.56
N ALA A 672 -2.93 -38.56 -19.47
CA ALA A 672 -3.87 -38.19 -20.53
C ALA A 672 -3.94 -36.67 -20.76
N ARG A 673 -3.44 -35.84 -19.84
CA ARG A 673 -3.47 -34.38 -19.97
C ARG A 673 -2.30 -33.86 -20.82
N PRO A 674 -2.51 -32.77 -21.57
CA PRO A 674 -1.41 -32.06 -22.22
C PRO A 674 -0.34 -31.64 -21.20
N GLY A 675 0.90 -32.08 -21.40
CA GLY A 675 2.02 -31.83 -20.48
C GLY A 675 2.14 -32.80 -19.30
N GLY A 676 1.23 -33.76 -19.15
CA GLY A 676 1.33 -34.82 -18.15
C GLY A 676 1.55 -34.28 -16.72
N TYR A 677 2.63 -34.74 -16.08
CA TYR A 677 3.03 -34.31 -14.74
C TYR A 677 3.53 -32.86 -14.65
N GLU A 678 3.96 -32.27 -15.76
CA GLU A 678 4.37 -30.86 -15.84
C GLU A 678 3.20 -29.93 -16.10
N SER A 679 1.97 -30.46 -16.20
CA SER A 679 0.78 -29.62 -16.34
C SER A 679 0.55 -28.76 -15.10
N LEU A 680 0.27 -27.48 -15.31
CA LEU A 680 -0.09 -26.55 -14.24
C LEU A 680 -1.49 -26.86 -13.72
N MET A 681 -1.66 -26.77 -12.40
CA MET A 681 -2.94 -27.10 -11.75
C MET A 681 -3.94 -25.94 -11.72
N GLY A 682 -3.48 -24.70 -11.90
CA GLY A 682 -4.30 -23.49 -11.77
C GLY A 682 -4.51 -23.08 -10.30
N GLU A 683 -5.06 -21.89 -10.09
CA GLU A 683 -5.38 -21.37 -8.75
C GLU A 683 -6.31 -22.33 -7.99
N ASN A 684 -5.90 -22.75 -6.78
CA ASN A 684 -6.60 -23.76 -5.98
C ASN A 684 -6.95 -25.04 -6.76
N GLY A 685 -6.15 -25.40 -7.77
CA GLY A 685 -6.39 -26.57 -8.60
C GLY A 685 -7.60 -26.44 -9.52
N SER A 686 -8.00 -25.23 -9.94
CA SER A 686 -9.21 -25.00 -10.76
C SER A 686 -9.31 -25.85 -12.04
N SER A 687 -8.18 -26.38 -12.54
CA SER A 687 -8.14 -27.27 -13.71
C SER A 687 -8.40 -28.75 -13.42
N PHE A 688 -8.70 -29.09 -12.16
CA PHE A 688 -8.92 -30.45 -11.67
C PHE A 688 -10.27 -30.57 -10.95
N SER A 689 -10.94 -31.72 -11.11
CA SER A 689 -12.19 -32.03 -10.43
C SER A 689 -11.98 -32.24 -8.92
N GLY A 690 -13.05 -32.16 -8.12
CA GLY A 690 -12.96 -32.37 -6.66
C GLY A 690 -12.34 -33.72 -6.30
N GLY A 691 -12.78 -34.80 -6.97
CA GLY A 691 -12.23 -36.14 -6.79
C GLY A 691 -10.77 -36.25 -7.24
N GLU A 692 -10.37 -35.58 -8.32
CA GLU A 692 -8.95 -35.53 -8.72
C GLU A 692 -8.07 -34.83 -7.68
N LYS A 693 -8.54 -33.72 -7.09
CA LYS A 693 -7.80 -33.03 -6.01
C LYS A 693 -7.63 -33.94 -4.79
N GLN A 694 -8.68 -34.67 -4.40
CA GLN A 694 -8.61 -35.66 -3.32
C GLN A 694 -7.59 -36.77 -3.64
N ARG A 695 -7.59 -37.31 -4.87
CA ARG A 695 -6.61 -38.31 -5.31
C ARG A 695 -5.17 -37.77 -5.30
N ILE A 696 -4.94 -36.50 -5.62
CA ILE A 696 -3.61 -35.87 -5.49
C ILE A 696 -3.17 -35.80 -4.02
N GLU A 697 -4.09 -35.50 -3.11
CA GLU A 697 -3.81 -35.52 -1.67
C GLU A 697 -3.50 -36.93 -1.17
N PHE A 698 -4.23 -37.96 -1.64
CA PHE A 698 -3.87 -39.35 -1.40
C PHE A 698 -2.48 -39.69 -1.93
N ALA A 699 -2.10 -39.21 -3.12
CA ALA A 699 -0.75 -39.40 -3.65
C ALA A 699 0.32 -38.75 -2.74
N ARG A 700 0.08 -37.54 -2.22
CA ARG A 700 0.96 -36.90 -1.22
C ARG A 700 1.09 -37.76 0.04
N LEU A 701 0.01 -38.34 0.53
CA LEU A 701 0.00 -39.20 1.71
C LEU A 701 0.75 -40.53 1.47
N PHE A 702 0.51 -41.19 0.33
CA PHE A 702 1.22 -42.41 -0.07
C PHE A 702 2.72 -42.19 -0.22
N LEU A 703 3.12 -41.02 -0.71
CA LEU A 703 4.52 -40.64 -0.84
C LEU A 703 5.17 -40.33 0.52
N LYS A 704 4.40 -39.75 1.45
CA LYS A 704 4.86 -39.34 2.79
C LYS A 704 5.10 -40.52 3.73
N GLN A 705 4.25 -41.56 3.69
CA GLN A 705 4.31 -42.74 4.55
C GLN A 705 4.41 -42.45 6.08
N PRO A 706 3.46 -41.70 6.66
CA PRO A 706 3.45 -41.39 8.09
C PRO A 706 3.13 -42.62 8.97
N LYS A 707 3.39 -42.52 10.28
CA LYS A 707 3.05 -43.51 11.33
C LYS A 707 1.64 -43.36 11.89
N VAL A 708 1.12 -42.14 11.86
CA VAL A 708 -0.28 -41.82 12.19
C VAL A 708 -0.88 -41.10 10.99
N VAL A 709 -2.02 -41.60 10.50
CA VAL A 709 -2.77 -41.05 9.38
C VAL A 709 -4.11 -40.55 9.88
N ILE A 710 -4.44 -39.31 9.56
CA ILE A 710 -5.71 -38.66 9.89
C ILE A 710 -6.40 -38.28 8.59
N LEU A 711 -7.64 -38.71 8.42
CA LEU A 711 -8.42 -38.46 7.21
C LEU A 711 -9.75 -37.79 7.60
N ASP A 712 -9.95 -36.55 7.17
CA ASP A 712 -11.18 -35.79 7.42
C ASP A 712 -12.09 -35.89 6.18
N GLU A 713 -13.07 -36.80 6.18
CA GLU A 713 -13.99 -37.05 5.06
C GLU A 713 -13.29 -37.18 3.68
N PRO A 714 -12.29 -38.06 3.55
CA PRO A 714 -11.34 -38.05 2.44
C PRO A 714 -11.94 -38.43 1.08
N THR A 715 -13.15 -38.98 1.04
CA THR A 715 -13.77 -39.62 -0.13
C THR A 715 -15.09 -38.98 -0.56
N SER A 716 -15.47 -37.85 0.06
CA SER A 716 -16.74 -37.15 -0.19
C SER A 716 -16.97 -36.71 -1.66
N SER A 717 -15.91 -36.63 -2.48
CA SER A 717 -15.98 -36.22 -3.89
C SER A 717 -15.55 -37.33 -4.86
N LEU A 718 -15.41 -38.57 -4.40
CA LEU A 718 -15.05 -39.73 -5.21
C LEU A 718 -16.29 -40.55 -5.59
N ASP A 719 -16.25 -41.16 -6.77
CA ASP A 719 -17.20 -42.20 -7.12
C ASP A 719 -16.97 -43.47 -6.27
N PRO A 720 -18.02 -44.26 -5.97
CA PRO A 720 -17.91 -45.41 -5.06
C PRO A 720 -16.86 -46.45 -5.46
N GLU A 721 -16.63 -46.65 -6.77
CA GLU A 721 -15.65 -47.60 -7.26
C GLU A 721 -14.21 -47.12 -6.97
N THR A 722 -13.91 -45.86 -7.31
CA THR A 722 -12.62 -45.23 -6.99
C THR A 722 -12.40 -45.13 -5.48
N GLU A 723 -13.43 -44.79 -4.71
CA GLU A 723 -13.39 -44.73 -3.25
C GLU A 723 -12.94 -46.07 -2.65
N MET A 724 -13.60 -47.16 -3.04
CA MET A 724 -13.30 -48.50 -2.53
C MET A 724 -11.86 -48.92 -2.86
N GLN A 725 -11.40 -48.66 -4.09
CA GLN A 725 -10.05 -49.00 -4.52
C GLN A 725 -8.97 -48.17 -3.81
N VAL A 726 -9.15 -46.87 -3.70
CA VAL A 726 -8.17 -45.97 -3.06
C VAL A 726 -8.09 -46.25 -1.55
N LEU A 727 -9.24 -46.45 -0.87
CA LEU A 727 -9.25 -46.84 0.54
C LEU A 727 -8.66 -48.23 0.76
N GLY A 728 -8.94 -49.20 -0.12
CA GLY A 728 -8.30 -50.52 -0.08
C GLY A 728 -6.78 -50.42 -0.22
N ASN A 729 -6.29 -49.62 -1.16
CA ASN A 729 -4.86 -49.33 -1.32
C ASN A 729 -4.27 -48.65 -0.09
N LEU A 730 -5.01 -47.76 0.57
CA LEU A 730 -4.62 -47.12 1.82
C LEU A 730 -4.48 -48.14 2.95
N ILE A 731 -5.51 -48.93 3.20
CA ILE A 731 -5.54 -49.98 4.23
C ILE A 731 -4.41 -51.00 4.03
N ASN A 732 -4.08 -51.33 2.78
CA ASN A 732 -3.01 -52.27 2.41
C ASN A 732 -1.60 -51.66 2.50
N GLN A 733 -1.45 -50.36 2.22
CA GLN A 733 -0.17 -49.67 2.34
C GLN A 733 0.18 -49.37 3.80
N PHE A 734 -0.84 -49.12 4.63
CA PHE A 734 -0.73 -48.65 6.01
C PHE A 734 -1.14 -49.75 7.02
N VAL A 735 -0.62 -50.96 6.85
CA VAL A 735 -0.94 -52.12 7.72
C VAL A 735 -0.47 -51.92 9.16
N HIS A 736 0.70 -51.29 9.34
CA HIS A 736 1.33 -51.06 10.65
C HIS A 736 1.27 -49.59 11.05
N THR A 737 0.22 -48.89 10.62
CA THR A 737 0.08 -47.45 10.77
C THR A 737 -1.27 -47.18 11.41
N THR A 738 -1.28 -46.32 12.42
CA THR A 738 -2.52 -45.93 13.08
C THR A 738 -3.32 -45.03 12.14
N VAL A 739 -4.57 -45.39 11.83
CA VAL A 739 -5.42 -44.64 10.90
C VAL A 739 -6.67 -44.15 11.63
N ILE A 740 -6.95 -42.86 11.54
CA ILE A 740 -8.17 -42.24 12.06
C ILE A 740 -8.92 -41.64 10.88
N VAL A 741 -10.13 -42.13 10.63
CA VAL A 741 -11.01 -41.63 9.57
C VAL A 741 -12.24 -40.99 10.17
N VAL A 742 -12.50 -39.74 9.83
CA VAL A 742 -13.81 -39.12 9.99
C VAL A 742 -14.64 -39.45 8.76
N THR A 743 -15.76 -40.14 8.96
CA THR A 743 -16.68 -40.47 7.88
C THR A 743 -18.13 -40.44 8.34
N HIS A 744 -19.00 -40.03 7.43
CA HIS A 744 -20.45 -40.20 7.56
C HIS A 744 -20.95 -41.47 6.87
N ASN A 745 -20.09 -42.13 6.10
CA ASN A 745 -20.42 -43.36 5.40
C ASN A 745 -20.18 -44.56 6.33
N VAL A 746 -21.28 -45.11 6.86
CA VAL A 746 -21.28 -46.27 7.74
C VAL A 746 -20.69 -47.51 7.04
N GLU A 747 -20.77 -47.61 5.72
CA GLU A 747 -20.21 -48.75 4.99
C GLU A 747 -18.70 -48.80 5.07
N ILE A 748 -18.03 -47.65 4.98
CA ILE A 748 -16.58 -47.54 5.14
C ILE A 748 -16.18 -47.95 6.56
N ALA A 749 -16.97 -47.53 7.57
CA ALA A 749 -16.67 -47.81 8.97
C ALA A 749 -16.72 -49.31 9.34
N LYS A 750 -17.34 -50.16 8.51
CA LYS A 750 -17.43 -51.62 8.74
C LYS A 750 -16.05 -52.30 8.70
N ASP A 751 -15.14 -51.76 7.90
CA ASP A 751 -13.80 -52.32 7.67
C ASP A 751 -12.75 -51.82 8.66
N PHE A 752 -13.16 -51.02 9.65
CA PHE A 752 -12.29 -50.47 10.69
C PHE A 752 -12.33 -51.34 11.96
N ASP A 753 -11.19 -51.43 12.65
CA ASP A 753 -11.05 -52.24 13.87
C ASP A 753 -11.95 -51.72 15.00
N ARG A 754 -12.18 -50.41 15.03
CA ARG A 754 -12.96 -49.72 16.07
C ARG A 754 -13.75 -48.56 15.50
N VAL A 755 -14.99 -48.40 15.96
CA VAL A 755 -15.89 -47.31 15.60
C VAL A 755 -16.22 -46.50 16.85
N ILE A 756 -16.04 -45.19 16.78
CA ILE A 756 -16.32 -44.25 17.86
C ILE A 756 -17.39 -43.26 17.38
N LEU A 757 -18.52 -43.22 18.09
CA LEU A 757 -19.61 -42.27 17.84
C LEU A 757 -19.48 -41.08 18.79
N LEU A 758 -19.24 -39.88 18.25
CA LEU A 758 -19.24 -38.63 19.00
C LEU A 758 -20.60 -37.96 19.00
N GLY A 759 -21.07 -37.60 20.19
CA GLY A 759 -22.27 -36.82 20.44
C GLY A 759 -21.99 -35.35 20.68
N GLU A 760 -23.02 -34.63 21.15
CA GLU A 760 -22.92 -33.21 21.48
C GLU A 760 -21.86 -32.94 22.57
N GLY A 761 -21.11 -31.85 22.42
CA GLY A 761 -19.97 -31.52 23.31
C GLY A 761 -18.75 -32.43 23.16
N GLY A 762 -18.65 -33.18 22.05
CA GLY A 762 -17.49 -34.04 21.77
C GLY A 762 -17.41 -35.27 22.68
N LYS A 763 -18.52 -35.68 23.30
CA LYS A 763 -18.59 -36.84 24.19
C LYS A 763 -18.71 -38.14 23.41
N ILE A 764 -18.00 -39.18 23.86
CA ILE A 764 -18.13 -40.52 23.28
C ILE A 764 -19.47 -41.12 23.71
N VAL A 765 -20.34 -41.39 22.75
CA VAL A 765 -21.66 -42.01 22.97
C VAL A 765 -21.58 -43.52 22.81
N LYS A 766 -20.88 -43.99 21.77
CA LYS A 766 -20.66 -45.42 21.50
C LYS A 766 -19.20 -45.66 21.12
N ASP A 767 -18.70 -46.81 21.54
CA ASP A 767 -17.31 -47.23 21.34
C ASP A 767 -17.23 -48.76 21.32
N GLY A 768 -16.67 -49.31 20.24
CA GLY A 768 -16.49 -50.75 20.05
C GLY A 768 -16.28 -51.12 18.58
N SER A 769 -16.17 -52.41 18.28
CA SER A 769 -16.18 -52.86 16.88
C SER A 769 -17.56 -52.67 16.26
N TYR A 770 -17.64 -52.53 14.93
CA TYR A 770 -18.92 -52.37 14.23
C TYR A 770 -19.94 -53.47 14.60
N ARG A 771 -19.47 -54.72 14.70
CA ARG A 771 -20.31 -55.87 15.10
C ARG A 771 -20.79 -55.79 16.55
N GLU A 772 -19.94 -55.35 17.47
CA GLU A 772 -20.32 -55.15 18.88
C GLU A 772 -21.37 -54.05 19.03
N LEU A 773 -21.21 -52.94 18.30
CA LEU A 773 -22.14 -51.81 18.35
C LEU A 773 -23.51 -52.20 17.82
N LEU A 774 -23.57 -52.97 16.73
CA LEU A 774 -24.83 -53.52 16.22
C LEU A 774 -25.49 -54.49 17.20
N ALA A 775 -24.72 -55.38 17.83
CA ALA A 775 -25.26 -56.33 18.79
C ALA A 775 -25.83 -55.63 20.04
N LYS A 776 -25.14 -54.60 20.53
CA LYS A 776 -25.64 -53.73 21.62
C LYS A 776 -26.94 -53.03 21.21
N GLU A 777 -27.00 -52.51 19.99
CA GLU A 777 -28.18 -51.78 19.50
C GLU A 777 -29.40 -52.71 19.29
N ALA A 778 -29.19 -53.92 18.79
CA ALA A 778 -30.23 -54.95 18.69
C ALA A 778 -30.78 -55.36 20.07
N THR A 779 -29.91 -55.41 21.08
CA THR A 779 -30.31 -55.71 22.46
C THR A 779 -31.10 -54.54 23.06
N GLU A 780 -30.65 -53.30 22.88
CA GLU A 780 -31.30 -52.06 23.35
C GLU A 780 -32.71 -51.86 22.74
N GLN A 781 -32.88 -52.17 21.45
CA GLN A 781 -34.18 -52.13 20.75
C GLN A 781 -35.17 -53.18 21.26
N THR A 782 -34.68 -54.32 21.77
CA THR A 782 -35.54 -55.39 22.31
C THR A 782 -36.02 -55.07 23.73
N THR A 783 -35.27 -54.28 24.50
CA THR A 783 -35.60 -53.91 25.89
C THR A 783 -36.29 -52.55 26.08
N SER A 784 -36.32 -51.67 25.07
CA SER A 784 -36.89 -50.33 25.24
C SER A 784 -37.68 -49.85 24.02
N HIS A 785 -39.01 -49.76 24.15
CA HIS A 785 -39.90 -49.21 23.13
C HIS A 785 -39.81 -47.67 22.97
N ALA A 786 -38.79 -46.99 23.52
CA ALA A 786 -38.82 -45.52 23.64
C ALA A 786 -37.46 -44.77 23.68
N LEU A 787 -36.32 -45.33 23.27
CA LEU A 787 -35.07 -44.55 23.22
C LEU A 787 -34.39 -44.64 21.84
N GLN A 788 -33.92 -43.48 21.38
CA GLN A 788 -33.61 -43.11 19.99
C GLN A 788 -32.67 -44.09 19.24
N PRO A 789 -32.93 -44.38 17.95
CA PRO A 789 -32.00 -45.18 17.14
C PRO A 789 -30.76 -44.34 16.81
N GLY A 790 -29.57 -44.83 17.20
CA GLY A 790 -28.32 -44.07 17.20
C GLY A 790 -27.32 -44.41 16.08
N LEU A 791 -27.24 -45.68 15.66
CA LEU A 791 -26.41 -46.11 14.52
C LEU A 791 -27.28 -46.36 13.27
N THR A 792 -28.46 -46.96 13.44
CA THR A 792 -29.39 -47.27 12.33
C THR A 792 -30.08 -46.04 11.71
N ARG A 793 -29.99 -44.88 12.37
CA ARG A 793 -30.54 -43.60 11.87
C ARG A 793 -29.47 -42.77 11.13
N TYR A 794 -28.20 -43.16 11.19
CA TYR A 794 -27.07 -42.52 10.52
C TYR A 794 -26.69 -43.26 9.24
#